data_AF-A0A1M6V9I7-F1
#
_entry.id   AF-A0A1M6V9I7-F1
#
_cell.length_a   1.000
_cell.length_b   1.000
_cell.length_c   1.000
_cell.angle_alpha   90.00
_cell.angle_beta   90.00
_cell.angle_gamma   90.00
#
_symmetry.space_group_name_H-M   'P 1'
#
loop_
_entity.id
_entity.type
_entity.pdbx_description
1 polymer ?
#
loop_
_entity_poly.entity_id
_entity_poly.type
_entity_poly.pdbx_seq_one_letter_code
_entity_poly.pdbx_strand_id
1 'polypeptide(L)'
;MRVPFDKYERVILIDTYMKIKDWPKTEWMAEIEKLSDLYRRYAVMRGMEINDTYRNVAGITMQLYDCDYIVTGGKQGLSGGARWMESFIELYRNDPEAFQYVLLEAKSHVGMQEKVDVANDITVAQSMGTSDKDERKSDVLEEKTRMDSIIKDMQGWDEIETAHLLDVYYAIKDIDSSVWDEIMRQECAVLKKYHMGKYSDEAESLFTISELAMKMYAFKLLEAGQGVEGEDYSSQDKKLFLMRQKYKREKSSSNEKKELSFTPMERKWDEYETARLIYECVNLKGRSIVEVIQEFYEHLRKYVQLHDYVMDTSRGKGAINRHALEIDYLLTDGRRGRKGGTQLDKNIVRMYRFRNAEFQILLTEANKRLGYKNDDDLTNDFYISWYVKNENSEVETIINPEKNIEEHKELVKDDYNIYETEEITEKTDNDNFDVDVDENNPYQEIMEREYPNGIKLNSRLDFNRFANLFEQEYGRKIEKLVFEENIKKITYEDNGRRKLKNNQKQKELLKKILEDFDDIYENGFSCIYLSCVFPHYKHEIEQQMNIYSEDVFWPVLRRGMHGYSVNGFGHITKDGCTVEIDENIRDYIRDVQREITYDELEKELWFIPLEKIKQVVRTTSSIINTASNTYMAIETFPVTNEELKEIRRVIGEAIADAPARQLQADECRRRINIECKSVEINTEKFSNGCFQKALGYLLKDDFNFTAKFITPKEIYVDTAKMYREFCAERDTFTMDELKEFSKEIDTPIRHDIIHDSMVRIDGDTFVKDSMITFDAKKIDSFIEENICTGKYMSLKLISSVISNFPSVENYRWTGYLLESYIYSFSEKFQLMNSSFSENDFNGVMVRHDAGSIEYDDLIFDVLLHKECETTDEALKELKEDGYITRAAYKGIDVILEKAKIKRKELKGE
;
A
#
# COMPACT_ATOMS: atom_id res chain seq x y z
N MET A 1 22.79 6.85 -15.73
CA MET A 1 21.39 6.65 -15.27
C MET A 1 21.01 5.19 -15.56
N ARG A 2 20.50 4.43 -14.59
CA ARG A 2 20.07 3.03 -14.81
C ARG A 2 18.70 3.04 -15.49
N VAL A 3 18.62 2.59 -16.74
CA VAL A 3 17.35 2.49 -17.46
C VAL A 3 16.55 1.30 -16.91
N PRO A 4 15.35 1.51 -16.36
CA PRO A 4 14.52 0.43 -15.82
C PRO A 4 14.07 -0.51 -16.95
N PHE A 5 13.84 -1.79 -16.63
CA PHE A 5 13.25 -2.73 -17.59
C PHE A 5 11.80 -2.32 -17.87
N ASP A 6 11.38 -2.30 -19.13
CA ASP A 6 9.97 -2.09 -19.49
C ASP A 6 9.15 -3.39 -19.41
N LYS A 7 7.83 -3.31 -19.61
CA LYS A 7 6.95 -4.48 -19.46
C LYS A 7 7.31 -5.63 -20.41
N TYR A 8 7.81 -5.34 -21.61
CA TYR A 8 8.15 -6.35 -22.62
C TYR A 8 9.50 -7.01 -22.32
N GLU A 9 10.51 -6.22 -21.95
CA GLU A 9 11.81 -6.75 -21.48
C GLU A 9 11.65 -7.59 -20.20
N ARG A 10 10.71 -7.26 -19.32
CA ARG A 10 10.47 -8.04 -18.09
C ARG A 10 9.97 -9.44 -18.39
N VAL A 11 8.96 -9.56 -19.26
CA VAL A 11 8.29 -10.84 -19.57
C VAL A 11 9.23 -11.77 -20.34
N ILE A 12 9.97 -11.24 -21.32
CA ILE A 12 10.92 -12.03 -22.10
C ILE A 12 12.08 -12.53 -21.23
N LEU A 13 12.54 -11.74 -20.24
CA LEU A 13 13.57 -12.17 -19.29
C LEU A 13 13.09 -13.37 -18.46
N ILE A 14 11.87 -13.28 -17.91
CA ILE A 14 11.30 -14.36 -17.09
C ILE A 14 11.06 -15.61 -17.95
N ASP A 15 10.53 -15.47 -19.17
CA ASP A 15 10.35 -16.58 -20.11
C ASP A 15 11.69 -17.26 -20.46
N THR A 16 12.73 -16.46 -20.72
CA THR A 16 14.07 -16.98 -21.02
C THR A 16 14.64 -17.73 -19.82
N TYR A 17 14.55 -17.17 -18.61
CA TYR A 17 14.97 -17.86 -17.38
C TYR A 17 14.23 -19.19 -17.19
N MET A 18 12.89 -19.19 -17.29
CA MET A 18 12.08 -20.38 -17.06
C MET A 18 12.40 -21.52 -18.04
N LYS A 19 12.84 -21.20 -19.26
CA LYS A 19 13.28 -22.19 -20.27
C LYS A 19 14.62 -22.84 -19.94
N ILE A 20 15.54 -22.08 -19.34
CA ILE A 20 16.93 -22.53 -19.12
C ILE A 20 17.26 -22.87 -17.66
N LYS A 21 16.31 -22.67 -16.73
CA LYS A 21 16.54 -22.84 -15.28
C LYS A 21 17.12 -24.21 -14.90
N ASP A 22 16.74 -25.25 -15.63
CA ASP A 22 17.16 -26.63 -15.39
C ASP A 22 18.42 -27.03 -16.20
N TRP A 23 18.95 -26.12 -17.03
CA TRP A 23 20.15 -26.37 -17.84
C TRP A 23 21.43 -26.15 -17.02
N PRO A 24 22.55 -26.81 -17.38
CA PRO A 24 23.85 -26.48 -16.82
C PRO A 24 24.18 -25.00 -17.03
N LYS A 25 24.71 -24.31 -16.01
CA LYS A 25 25.03 -22.86 -16.08
C LYS A 25 26.01 -22.53 -17.22
N THR A 26 26.81 -23.50 -17.68
CA THR A 26 27.71 -23.36 -18.84
C THR A 26 26.97 -23.16 -20.16
N GLU A 27 25.71 -23.58 -20.25
CA GLU A 27 24.86 -23.46 -21.45
C GLU A 27 24.00 -22.19 -21.44
N TRP A 28 23.94 -21.47 -20.32
CA TRP A 28 23.18 -20.22 -20.20
C TRP A 28 23.72 -19.10 -21.09
N MET A 29 25.04 -19.10 -21.33
CA MET A 29 25.73 -18.02 -22.03
C MET A 29 25.16 -17.76 -23.43
N ALA A 30 24.79 -18.81 -24.17
CA ALA A 30 24.24 -18.67 -25.51
C ALA A 30 22.87 -17.97 -25.52
N GLU A 31 22.01 -18.24 -24.53
CA GLU A 31 20.70 -17.59 -24.40
C GLU A 31 20.82 -16.17 -23.84
N ILE A 32 21.80 -15.92 -22.97
CA ILE A 32 22.11 -14.57 -22.46
C ILE A 32 22.58 -13.65 -23.59
N GLU A 33 23.44 -14.14 -24.48
CA GLU A 33 23.91 -13.39 -25.65
C GLU A 33 22.74 -13.03 -26.58
N LYS A 34 21.88 -14.01 -26.91
CA LYS A 34 20.67 -13.77 -27.70
C LYS A 34 19.75 -12.71 -27.07
N LEU A 35 19.56 -12.79 -25.76
CA LEU A 35 18.68 -11.88 -25.03
C LEU A 35 19.26 -10.45 -24.95
N SER A 36 20.57 -10.33 -24.70
CA SER A 36 21.30 -9.06 -24.76
C SER A 36 21.15 -8.41 -26.14
N ASP A 37 21.36 -9.17 -27.22
CA ASP A 37 21.25 -8.66 -28.59
C ASP A 37 19.81 -8.28 -28.96
N LEU A 38 18.82 -8.99 -28.42
CA LEU A 38 17.41 -8.65 -28.59
C LEU A 38 17.10 -7.28 -27.97
N TYR A 39 17.48 -7.07 -26.70
CA TYR A 39 17.20 -5.82 -25.99
C TYR A 39 17.96 -4.62 -26.55
N ARG A 40 19.22 -4.82 -26.97
CA ARG A 40 19.99 -3.74 -27.60
C ARG A 40 19.38 -3.33 -28.95
N ARG A 41 18.93 -4.28 -29.78
CA ARG A 41 18.22 -3.97 -31.02
C ARG A 41 16.87 -3.28 -30.77
N TYR A 42 16.13 -3.76 -29.77
CA TYR A 42 14.85 -3.17 -29.39
C TYR A 42 14.99 -1.71 -28.92
N ALA A 43 16.01 -1.40 -28.12
CA ALA A 43 16.29 -0.03 -27.67
C ALA A 43 16.62 0.90 -28.84
N VAL A 44 17.42 0.44 -29.81
CA VAL A 44 17.74 1.21 -31.03
C VAL A 44 16.49 1.44 -31.89
N MET A 45 15.62 0.43 -32.04
CA MET A 45 14.37 0.56 -32.78
C MET A 45 13.45 1.65 -32.21
N ARG A 46 13.54 1.89 -30.90
CA ARG A 46 12.79 2.94 -30.19
C ARG A 46 13.48 4.30 -30.18
N GLY A 47 14.56 4.46 -30.95
CA GLY A 47 15.32 5.72 -31.05
C GLY A 47 16.19 6.02 -29.84
N MET A 48 16.54 5.02 -29.02
CA MET A 48 17.42 5.22 -27.86
C MET A 48 18.90 5.15 -28.26
N GLU A 49 19.70 6.12 -27.83
CA GLU A 49 21.16 6.02 -27.88
C GLU A 49 21.66 5.04 -26.80
N ILE A 50 22.28 3.95 -27.21
CA ILE A 50 22.80 2.91 -26.30
C ILE A 50 24.33 2.85 -26.34
N ASN A 51 24.94 2.58 -25.18
CA ASN A 51 26.38 2.33 -25.04
C ASN A 51 26.67 0.86 -24.70
N ASP A 52 27.94 0.48 -24.50
CA ASP A 52 28.35 -0.91 -24.21
C ASP A 52 27.96 -1.43 -22.83
N THR A 53 27.39 -0.57 -21.99
CA THR A 53 26.89 -0.95 -20.67
C THR A 53 25.38 -1.22 -20.66
N TYR A 54 24.66 -0.85 -21.72
CA TYR A 54 23.21 -1.04 -21.81
C TYR A 54 22.85 -2.50 -22.11
N ARG A 55 22.16 -3.15 -21.17
CA ARG A 55 21.65 -4.54 -21.27
C ARG A 55 22.70 -5.53 -21.81
N ASN A 56 23.96 -5.32 -21.45
CA ASN A 56 25.05 -6.18 -21.89
C ASN A 56 24.98 -7.54 -21.21
N VAL A 57 25.73 -8.51 -21.75
CA VAL A 57 25.78 -9.90 -21.29
C VAL A 57 25.94 -10.00 -19.77
N ALA A 58 26.91 -9.27 -19.18
CA ALA A 58 27.14 -9.30 -17.73
C ALA A 58 25.92 -8.81 -16.92
N GLY A 59 25.26 -7.76 -17.38
CA GLY A 59 24.04 -7.24 -16.76
C GLY A 59 22.89 -8.23 -16.81
N ILE A 60 22.66 -8.87 -17.97
CA ILE A 60 21.61 -9.88 -18.13
C ILE A 60 21.91 -11.14 -17.30
N THR A 61 23.18 -11.58 -17.26
CA THR A 61 23.62 -12.69 -16.41
C THR A 61 23.22 -12.45 -14.95
N MET A 62 23.49 -11.27 -14.40
CA MET A 62 23.08 -10.94 -13.02
C MET A 62 21.58 -11.05 -12.82
N GLN A 63 20.77 -10.54 -13.77
CA GLN A 63 19.31 -10.58 -13.65
C GLN A 63 18.74 -12.01 -13.70
N LEU A 64 19.37 -12.92 -14.46
CA LEU A 64 18.97 -14.34 -14.46
C LEU A 64 19.36 -15.05 -13.16
N TYR A 65 20.49 -14.70 -12.54
CA TYR A 65 20.84 -15.20 -11.20
C TYR A 65 19.93 -14.65 -10.10
N ASP A 66 19.41 -13.43 -10.25
CA ASP A 66 18.38 -12.88 -9.36
C ASP A 66 17.06 -13.67 -9.49
N CYS A 67 16.66 -14.04 -10.72
CA CYS A 67 15.50 -14.92 -10.95
C CYS A 67 15.71 -16.31 -10.32
N ASP A 68 16.93 -16.84 -10.39
CA ASP A 68 17.30 -18.13 -9.80
C ASP A 68 17.14 -18.16 -8.28
N TYR A 69 17.49 -17.05 -7.62
CA TYR A 69 17.28 -16.85 -6.20
C TYR A 69 15.81 -16.83 -5.81
N ILE A 70 14.99 -16.09 -6.56
CA ILE A 70 13.55 -16.02 -6.30
C ILE A 70 12.89 -17.38 -6.52
N VAL A 71 13.19 -18.06 -7.64
CA VAL A 71 12.53 -19.32 -7.99
C VAL A 71 12.88 -20.45 -7.03
N THR A 72 14.12 -20.49 -6.53
CA THR A 72 14.58 -21.52 -5.59
C THR A 72 14.27 -21.21 -4.12
N GLY A 73 13.63 -20.07 -3.82
CA GLY A 73 13.36 -19.64 -2.45
C GLY A 73 14.65 -19.31 -1.67
N GLY A 74 15.65 -18.77 -2.35
CA GLY A 74 16.91 -18.32 -1.78
C GLY A 74 18.02 -19.38 -1.67
N LYS A 75 17.85 -20.55 -2.29
CA LYS A 75 18.81 -21.67 -2.20
C LYS A 75 19.99 -21.56 -3.18
N GLN A 76 19.79 -20.94 -4.35
CA GLN A 76 20.79 -20.74 -5.40
C GLN A 76 20.63 -19.35 -6.02
N GLY A 77 21.64 -18.77 -6.68
CA GLY A 77 21.53 -17.45 -7.32
C GLY A 77 22.00 -16.27 -6.47
N LEU A 78 21.60 -15.05 -6.88
CA LEU A 78 21.98 -13.79 -6.24
C LEU A 78 20.79 -13.14 -5.51
N SER A 79 21.01 -12.66 -4.28
CA SER A 79 19.96 -12.07 -3.42
C SER A 79 19.62 -10.61 -3.77
N GLY A 80 19.54 -10.27 -5.06
CA GLY A 80 19.40 -8.89 -5.58
C GLY A 80 18.14 -8.63 -6.41
N GLY A 81 17.22 -9.58 -6.47
CA GLY A 81 16.04 -9.52 -7.34
C GLY A 81 15.08 -8.37 -7.06
N ALA A 82 14.59 -7.76 -8.13
CA ALA A 82 13.60 -6.68 -8.05
C ALA A 82 12.19 -7.25 -7.81
N ARG A 83 11.34 -6.53 -7.05
CA ARG A 83 9.96 -6.97 -6.74
C ARG A 83 9.12 -7.36 -7.96
N TRP A 84 9.35 -6.73 -9.13
CA TRP A 84 8.61 -7.08 -10.34
C TRP A 84 8.94 -8.49 -10.84
N MET A 85 10.14 -9.02 -10.57
CA MET A 85 10.52 -10.39 -10.95
C MET A 85 9.66 -11.39 -10.18
N GLU A 86 9.43 -11.17 -8.88
CA GLU A 86 8.54 -11.98 -8.05
C GLU A 86 7.12 -11.98 -8.62
N SER A 87 6.59 -10.80 -8.99
CA SER A 87 5.24 -10.68 -9.57
C SER A 87 5.10 -11.41 -10.91
N PHE A 88 6.09 -11.34 -11.81
CA PHE A 88 6.01 -12.05 -13.10
C PHE A 88 6.29 -13.56 -12.98
N ILE A 89 7.11 -13.99 -12.02
CA ILE A 89 7.29 -15.39 -11.66
C ILE A 89 6.01 -15.97 -11.04
N GLU A 90 5.32 -15.18 -10.22
CA GLU A 90 4.02 -15.54 -9.64
C GLU A 90 2.93 -15.60 -10.72
N LEU A 91 2.90 -14.63 -11.64
CA LEU A 91 2.03 -14.65 -12.82
C LEU A 91 2.26 -15.91 -13.65
N TYR A 92 3.52 -16.24 -13.94
CA TYR A 92 3.89 -17.47 -14.66
C TYR A 92 3.38 -18.74 -13.97
N ARG A 93 3.37 -18.78 -12.63
CA ARG A 93 2.96 -19.96 -11.84
C ARG A 93 1.45 -20.08 -11.65
N ASN A 94 0.78 -18.96 -11.43
CA ASN A 94 -0.62 -18.92 -11.00
C ASN A 94 -1.59 -18.68 -12.16
N ASP A 95 -1.11 -18.05 -13.24
CA ASP A 95 -1.91 -17.77 -14.45
C ASP A 95 -1.03 -17.86 -15.73
N PRO A 96 -0.69 -19.09 -16.17
CA PRO A 96 0.16 -19.31 -17.34
C PRO A 96 -0.44 -18.75 -18.64
N GLU A 97 -1.77 -18.69 -18.75
CA GLU A 97 -2.48 -18.17 -19.93
C GLU A 97 -2.30 -16.65 -20.04
N ALA A 98 -2.49 -15.91 -18.94
CA ALA A 98 -2.21 -14.48 -18.90
C ALA A 98 -0.73 -14.18 -19.14
N PHE A 99 0.19 -14.98 -18.57
CA PHE A 99 1.62 -14.83 -18.86
C PHE A 99 1.92 -15.02 -20.36
N GLN A 100 1.33 -16.04 -20.98
CA GLN A 100 1.55 -16.36 -22.39
C GLN A 100 0.96 -15.30 -23.33
N TYR A 101 -0.15 -14.66 -22.95
CA TYR A 101 -0.71 -13.52 -23.69
C TYR A 101 0.25 -12.31 -23.67
N VAL A 102 0.77 -11.94 -22.49
CA VAL A 102 1.74 -10.84 -22.38
C VAL A 102 3.06 -11.18 -23.10
N LEU A 103 3.46 -12.45 -23.12
CA LEU A 103 4.63 -12.92 -23.86
C LEU A 103 4.41 -12.82 -25.39
N LEU A 104 3.22 -13.16 -25.88
CA LEU A 104 2.87 -13.01 -27.31
C LEU A 104 2.87 -11.53 -27.72
N GLU A 105 2.28 -10.66 -26.90
CA GLU A 105 2.34 -9.20 -27.09
C GLU A 105 3.80 -8.71 -27.12
N ALA A 106 4.63 -9.15 -26.18
CA ALA A 106 6.04 -8.79 -26.10
C ALA A 106 6.85 -9.27 -27.31
N LYS A 107 6.64 -10.51 -27.77
CA LYS A 107 7.31 -11.05 -28.96
C LYS A 107 6.92 -10.27 -30.22
N SER A 108 5.66 -9.90 -30.37
CA SER A 108 5.18 -9.05 -31.47
C SER A 108 5.85 -7.66 -31.44
N HIS A 109 5.84 -7.00 -30.27
CA HIS A 109 6.39 -5.66 -30.09
C HIS A 109 7.92 -5.56 -30.21
N VAL A 110 8.65 -6.63 -29.87
CA VAL A 110 10.11 -6.68 -29.92
C VAL A 110 10.61 -7.26 -31.28
N GLY A 111 9.68 -7.66 -32.16
CA GLY A 111 9.98 -8.11 -33.52
C GLY A 111 10.45 -9.57 -33.64
N MET A 112 10.08 -10.44 -32.70
CA MET A 112 10.31 -11.89 -32.77
C MET A 112 9.23 -12.56 -33.63
N GLN A 113 9.54 -12.86 -34.90
CA GLN A 113 8.73 -13.79 -35.70
C GLN A 113 9.24 -15.23 -35.50
N GLU A 114 8.46 -16.10 -34.86
CA GLU A 114 8.69 -17.55 -34.87
C GLU A 114 8.01 -18.17 -36.11
N LYS A 115 8.76 -18.97 -36.88
CA LYS A 115 8.21 -19.81 -37.96
C LYS A 115 7.34 -20.89 -37.33
N VAL A 116 6.04 -20.91 -37.66
CA VAL A 116 5.16 -22.02 -37.34
C VAL A 116 5.44 -23.15 -38.35
N ASP A 117 6.12 -24.21 -37.92
CA ASP A 117 6.28 -25.43 -38.69
C ASP A 117 4.93 -26.20 -38.73
N VAL A 118 4.07 -25.84 -39.69
CA VAL A 118 2.93 -26.66 -40.10
C VAL A 118 3.42 -27.71 -41.10
N ALA A 119 4.17 -28.68 -40.62
CA ALA A 119 4.55 -29.86 -41.38
C ALA A 119 4.53 -31.08 -40.46
N ASN A 120 3.35 -31.68 -40.27
CA ASN A 120 3.23 -33.15 -40.18
C ASN A 120 1.82 -33.74 -40.22
N ASP A 121 0.73 -32.95 -40.26
CA ASP A 121 -0.63 -33.52 -40.32
C ASP A 121 -1.34 -33.45 -41.69
N ILE A 122 -0.57 -33.41 -42.79
CA ILE A 122 -1.14 -33.64 -44.13
C ILE A 122 -0.36 -34.76 -44.82
N THR A 123 -0.45 -35.97 -44.25
CA THR A 123 -0.08 -37.22 -44.94
C THR A 123 -1.24 -38.21 -45.02
N VAL A 124 -2.49 -37.74 -44.98
CA VAL A 124 -3.66 -38.64 -45.16
C VAL A 124 -4.72 -38.13 -46.15
N ALA A 125 -4.68 -36.88 -46.64
CA ALA A 125 -5.73 -36.36 -47.55
C ALA A 125 -5.25 -36.03 -48.98
N GLN A 126 -4.25 -36.73 -49.51
CA GLN A 126 -3.97 -36.77 -50.95
C GLN A 126 -4.61 -37.99 -51.59
N SER A 127 -5.93 -37.96 -51.74
CA SER A 127 -6.59 -38.73 -52.79
C SER A 127 -7.90 -38.07 -53.21
N MET A 128 -7.96 -37.71 -54.50
CA MET A 128 -9.13 -37.22 -55.25
C MET A 128 -9.48 -35.75 -54.96
N GLY A 129 -9.68 -34.85 -55.92
CA GLY A 129 -9.93 -34.93 -57.34
C GLY A 129 -10.57 -33.58 -57.71
N THR A 130 -10.13 -33.00 -58.83
CA THR A 130 -10.37 -31.63 -59.28
C THR A 130 -11.82 -31.35 -59.71
N SER A 131 -12.48 -30.34 -59.12
CA SER A 131 -13.32 -29.32 -59.79
C SER A 131 -14.12 -28.52 -58.75
N ASP A 132 -13.57 -27.42 -58.21
CA ASP A 132 -14.35 -26.44 -57.40
C ASP A 132 -13.51 -25.21 -56.97
N LYS A 133 -12.52 -24.80 -57.78
CA LYS A 133 -11.50 -23.83 -57.35
C LYS A 133 -11.78 -22.36 -57.67
N ASP A 134 -12.73 -22.05 -58.55
CA ASP A 134 -12.96 -20.67 -58.98
C ASP A 134 -14.23 -20.02 -58.39
N GLU A 135 -15.29 -20.78 -58.06
CA GLU A 135 -16.42 -20.23 -57.27
C GLU A 135 -16.05 -20.04 -55.78
N ARG A 136 -15.27 -20.96 -55.19
CA ARG A 136 -14.86 -20.83 -53.77
C ARG A 136 -13.85 -19.71 -53.50
N LYS A 137 -13.22 -19.13 -54.53
CA LYS A 137 -12.28 -18.01 -54.36
C LYS A 137 -12.96 -16.65 -54.38
N SER A 138 -14.07 -16.49 -55.12
CA SER A 138 -14.88 -15.27 -55.04
C SER A 138 -15.60 -15.20 -53.70
N ASP A 139 -16.15 -16.33 -53.24
CA ASP A 139 -16.92 -16.38 -52.00
C ASP A 139 -16.02 -16.13 -50.78
N VAL A 140 -14.81 -16.70 -50.74
CA VAL A 140 -13.84 -16.46 -49.66
C VAL A 140 -13.29 -15.03 -49.68
N LEU A 141 -13.19 -14.37 -50.84
CA LEU A 141 -12.73 -12.99 -50.92
C LEU A 141 -13.83 -12.00 -50.55
N GLU A 142 -15.09 -12.26 -50.93
CA GLU A 142 -16.25 -11.49 -50.45
C GLU A 142 -16.47 -11.68 -48.95
N GLU A 143 -16.35 -12.90 -48.43
CA GLU A 143 -16.49 -13.21 -47.00
C GLU A 143 -15.36 -12.58 -46.18
N LYS A 144 -14.13 -12.55 -46.72
CA LYS A 144 -12.99 -11.85 -46.10
C LYS A 144 -13.15 -10.32 -46.14
N THR A 145 -13.65 -9.76 -47.23
CA THR A 145 -13.92 -8.30 -47.34
C THR A 145 -15.09 -7.88 -46.43
N ARG A 146 -16.08 -8.77 -46.27
CA ARG A 146 -17.21 -8.60 -45.36
C ARG A 146 -16.76 -8.68 -43.90
N MET A 147 -15.95 -9.67 -43.54
CA MET A 147 -15.29 -9.77 -42.23
C MET A 147 -14.39 -8.57 -41.94
N ASP A 148 -13.60 -8.10 -42.91
CA ASP A 148 -12.74 -6.93 -42.74
C ASP A 148 -13.56 -5.64 -42.53
N SER A 149 -14.76 -5.52 -43.14
CA SER A 149 -15.68 -4.40 -42.87
C SER A 149 -16.35 -4.51 -41.50
N ILE A 150 -16.71 -5.72 -41.07
CA ILE A 150 -17.28 -6.00 -39.74
C ILE A 150 -16.24 -5.72 -38.65
N ILE A 151 -14.99 -6.13 -38.84
CA ILE A 151 -13.87 -5.84 -37.94
C ILE A 151 -13.59 -4.34 -37.85
N LYS A 152 -13.77 -3.60 -38.95
CA LYS A 152 -13.58 -2.14 -38.98
C LYS A 152 -14.72 -1.37 -38.29
N ASP A 153 -15.95 -1.87 -38.36
CA ASP A 153 -17.09 -1.35 -37.60
C ASP A 153 -17.07 -1.82 -36.12
N MET A 154 -16.39 -2.93 -35.81
CA MET A 154 -16.22 -3.48 -34.44
C MET A 154 -15.09 -2.82 -33.62
N GLN A 155 -14.26 -1.95 -34.21
CA GLN A 155 -13.14 -1.32 -33.50
C GLN A 155 -13.51 -0.08 -32.68
N GLY A 156 -14.78 0.34 -32.65
CA GLY A 156 -15.28 1.46 -31.86
C GLY A 156 -16.44 1.05 -30.96
N TRP A 157 -16.40 1.48 -29.69
CA TRP A 157 -17.53 1.34 -28.78
C TRP A 157 -18.68 2.24 -29.23
N ASP A 158 -19.91 1.75 -29.18
CA ASP A 158 -21.06 2.57 -29.52
C ASP A 158 -21.44 3.56 -28.40
N GLU A 159 -22.37 4.49 -28.69
CA GLU A 159 -22.81 5.51 -27.73
C GLU A 159 -23.45 4.93 -26.45
N ILE A 160 -24.13 3.79 -26.54
CA ILE A 160 -24.83 3.17 -25.41
C ILE A 160 -23.84 2.39 -24.54
N GLU A 161 -22.94 1.62 -25.16
CA GLU A 161 -21.84 0.91 -24.50
C GLU A 161 -20.91 1.90 -23.77
N THR A 162 -20.62 3.03 -24.41
CA THR A 162 -19.82 4.13 -23.85
C THR A 162 -20.53 4.84 -22.70
N ALA A 163 -21.85 5.05 -22.78
CA ALA A 163 -22.64 5.66 -21.72
C ALA A 163 -22.70 4.78 -20.45
N HIS A 164 -22.95 3.47 -20.62
CA HIS A 164 -22.93 2.51 -19.52
C HIS A 164 -21.55 2.45 -18.85
N LEU A 165 -20.47 2.43 -19.64
CA LEU A 165 -19.12 2.42 -19.08
C LEU A 165 -18.80 3.70 -18.28
N LEU A 166 -19.31 4.85 -18.72
CA LEU A 166 -19.21 6.12 -17.98
C LEU A 166 -19.98 6.07 -16.66
N ASP A 167 -21.17 5.45 -16.62
CA ASP A 167 -21.93 5.29 -15.39
C ASP A 167 -21.17 4.41 -14.38
N VAL A 168 -20.58 3.31 -14.84
CA VAL A 168 -19.72 2.42 -14.05
C VAL A 168 -18.48 3.15 -13.52
N TYR A 169 -17.74 3.85 -14.38
CA TYR A 169 -16.55 4.61 -13.99
C TYR A 169 -16.84 5.59 -12.85
N TYR A 170 -17.90 6.39 -12.95
CA TYR A 170 -18.26 7.36 -11.93
C TYR A 170 -18.86 6.74 -10.67
N ALA A 171 -19.42 5.53 -10.74
CA ALA A 171 -19.88 4.79 -9.57
C ALA A 171 -18.70 4.23 -8.76
N ILE A 172 -17.55 3.95 -9.39
CA ILE A 172 -16.43 3.27 -8.75
C ILE A 172 -15.16 4.11 -8.57
N LYS A 173 -15.13 5.35 -9.06
CA LYS A 173 -13.92 6.20 -9.03
C LYS A 173 -13.38 6.51 -7.63
N ASP A 174 -14.24 6.46 -6.62
CA ASP A 174 -13.92 6.75 -5.21
C ASP A 174 -13.84 5.47 -4.34
N ILE A 175 -13.85 4.28 -4.95
CA ILE A 175 -13.86 2.98 -4.27
C ILE A 175 -12.45 2.36 -4.25
N ASP A 176 -12.10 1.65 -3.16
CA ASP A 176 -10.86 0.89 -2.97
C ASP A 176 -10.62 -0.15 -4.10
N SER A 177 -9.36 -0.34 -4.52
CA SER A 177 -8.96 -1.15 -5.68
C SER A 177 -9.37 -2.62 -5.58
N SER A 178 -9.67 -3.14 -4.39
CA SER A 178 -10.07 -4.53 -4.18
C SER A 178 -11.54 -4.83 -4.54
N VAL A 179 -12.38 -3.80 -4.71
CA VAL A 179 -13.79 -3.89 -5.18
C VAL A 179 -13.88 -3.66 -6.68
N TRP A 180 -12.87 -3.02 -7.25
CA TRP A 180 -12.73 -2.66 -8.65
C TRP A 180 -12.85 -3.90 -9.56
N ASP A 181 -12.13 -4.98 -9.27
CA ASP A 181 -12.12 -6.21 -10.08
C ASP A 181 -13.47 -6.94 -10.16
N GLU A 182 -14.34 -6.78 -9.15
CA GLU A 182 -15.62 -7.50 -9.07
C GLU A 182 -16.74 -6.73 -9.78
N ILE A 183 -16.79 -5.40 -9.63
CA ILE A 183 -17.71 -4.56 -10.42
C ILE A 183 -17.33 -4.62 -11.90
N MET A 184 -16.03 -4.62 -12.22
CA MET A 184 -15.55 -4.83 -13.58
C MET A 184 -16.02 -6.16 -14.18
N ARG A 185 -16.00 -7.27 -13.41
CA ARG A 185 -16.51 -8.57 -13.89
C ARG A 185 -18.02 -8.57 -14.14
N GLN A 186 -18.80 -7.94 -13.26
CA GLN A 186 -20.27 -7.88 -13.38
C GLN A 186 -20.71 -7.00 -14.55
N GLU A 187 -20.09 -5.83 -14.71
CA GLU A 187 -20.37 -4.90 -15.80
C GLU A 187 -19.88 -5.44 -17.15
N CYS A 188 -18.73 -6.14 -17.18
CA CYS A 188 -18.29 -6.92 -18.35
C CYS A 188 -19.32 -7.97 -18.74
N ALA A 189 -19.97 -8.65 -17.80
CA ALA A 189 -20.99 -9.66 -18.11
C ALA A 189 -22.28 -9.04 -18.69
N VAL A 190 -22.68 -7.86 -18.21
CA VAL A 190 -23.84 -7.10 -18.73
C VAL A 190 -23.55 -6.55 -20.13
N LEU A 191 -22.39 -5.94 -20.32
CA LEU A 191 -21.94 -5.42 -21.62
C LEU A 191 -21.72 -6.55 -22.63
N LYS A 192 -21.12 -7.67 -22.23
CA LYS A 192 -20.97 -8.87 -23.08
C LYS A 192 -22.34 -9.39 -23.53
N LYS A 193 -23.34 -9.41 -22.64
CA LYS A 193 -24.71 -9.84 -22.99
C LYS A 193 -25.41 -8.87 -23.95
N TYR A 194 -25.19 -7.56 -23.80
CA TYR A 194 -25.71 -6.53 -24.71
C TYR A 194 -25.03 -6.61 -26.09
N HIS A 195 -23.70 -6.72 -26.11
CA HIS A 195 -22.89 -6.81 -27.32
C HIS A 195 -23.19 -8.09 -28.13
N MET A 196 -23.28 -9.25 -27.47
CA MET A 196 -23.68 -10.52 -28.11
C MET A 196 -25.12 -10.45 -28.66
N GLY A 197 -26.03 -9.75 -27.98
CA GLY A 197 -27.40 -9.52 -28.48
C GLY A 197 -27.47 -8.62 -29.70
N LYS A 198 -26.43 -7.81 -29.96
CA LYS A 198 -26.39 -6.83 -31.05
C LYS A 198 -25.57 -7.30 -32.26
N TYR A 199 -24.49 -8.05 -32.06
CA TYR A 199 -23.50 -8.39 -33.11
C TYR A 199 -23.30 -9.88 -33.41
N SER A 200 -24.21 -10.75 -32.94
CA SER A 200 -24.22 -12.22 -33.14
C SER A 200 -23.11 -12.98 -32.40
N ASP A 201 -23.32 -14.29 -32.21
CA ASP A 201 -22.59 -15.18 -31.30
C ASP A 201 -21.10 -15.42 -31.67
N GLU A 202 -20.62 -14.93 -32.82
CA GLU A 202 -19.23 -15.10 -33.30
C GLU A 202 -18.24 -14.04 -32.75
N ALA A 203 -18.72 -13.07 -31.96
CA ALA A 203 -17.95 -11.93 -31.42
C ALA A 203 -17.13 -12.24 -30.15
N GLU A 204 -16.78 -13.50 -29.88
CA GLU A 204 -16.27 -13.92 -28.57
C GLU A 204 -14.88 -13.37 -28.19
N SER A 205 -14.14 -12.73 -29.12
CA SER A 205 -12.72 -12.39 -28.93
C SER A 205 -12.38 -10.91 -28.68
N LEU A 206 -13.34 -9.99 -28.54
CA LEU A 206 -13.06 -8.54 -28.56
C LEU A 206 -13.55 -7.73 -27.34
N PHE A 207 -14.01 -8.39 -26.27
CA PHE A 207 -14.48 -7.70 -25.06
C PHE A 207 -13.76 -8.22 -23.81
N THR A 208 -12.57 -7.67 -23.54
CA THR A 208 -11.74 -8.05 -22.39
C THR A 208 -11.80 -7.00 -21.27
N ILE A 209 -11.60 -7.46 -20.01
CA ILE A 209 -11.46 -6.58 -18.83
C ILE A 209 -10.38 -5.51 -19.06
N SER A 210 -9.32 -5.86 -19.81
CA SER A 210 -8.20 -4.97 -20.15
C SER A 210 -8.60 -3.81 -21.07
N GLU A 211 -9.47 -4.03 -22.06
CA GLU A 211 -9.99 -2.96 -22.94
C GLU A 211 -10.93 -2.01 -22.18
N LEU A 212 -11.75 -2.57 -21.29
CA LEU A 212 -12.64 -1.83 -20.40
C LEU A 212 -11.82 -0.96 -19.42
N ALA A 213 -10.75 -1.52 -18.86
CA ALA A 213 -9.79 -0.82 -18.01
C ALA A 213 -9.08 0.33 -18.75
N MET A 214 -8.65 0.08 -19.99
CA MET A 214 -8.02 1.10 -20.85
C MET A 214 -8.98 2.25 -21.16
N LYS A 215 -10.25 1.97 -21.50
CA LYS A 215 -11.28 3.00 -21.72
C LYS A 215 -11.63 3.78 -20.45
N MET A 216 -11.70 3.13 -19.29
CA MET A 216 -11.96 3.81 -18.02
C MET A 216 -10.77 4.66 -17.55
N TYR A 217 -9.55 4.21 -17.83
CA TYR A 217 -8.34 4.99 -17.63
C TYR A 217 -8.34 6.23 -18.55
N ALA A 218 -8.78 6.08 -19.80
CA ALA A 218 -8.97 7.21 -20.72
C ALA A 218 -10.01 8.22 -20.20
N PHE A 219 -11.14 7.80 -19.62
CA PHE A 219 -12.10 8.72 -19.00
C PHE A 219 -11.53 9.44 -17.78
N LYS A 220 -10.70 8.77 -16.98
CA LYS A 220 -9.99 9.37 -15.84
C LYS A 220 -8.98 10.43 -16.30
N LEU A 221 -8.26 10.17 -17.38
CA LEU A 221 -7.33 11.11 -18.00
C LEU A 221 -8.06 12.33 -18.59
N LEU A 222 -9.21 12.12 -19.23
CA LEU A 222 -10.09 13.20 -19.71
C LEU A 222 -10.65 14.06 -18.55
N GLU A 223 -11.01 13.46 -17.41
CA GLU A 223 -11.44 14.18 -16.20
C GLU A 223 -10.28 14.98 -15.55
N ALA A 224 -9.05 14.46 -15.63
CA ALA A 224 -7.84 15.11 -15.15
C ALA A 224 -7.29 16.19 -16.12
N GLY A 225 -7.90 16.37 -17.29
CA GLY A 225 -7.45 17.33 -18.31
C GLY A 225 -6.14 16.93 -19.00
N GLN A 226 -5.71 15.67 -18.87
CA GLN A 226 -4.46 15.17 -19.44
C GLN A 226 -4.77 14.35 -20.69
N GLY A 227 -4.46 14.87 -21.88
CA GLY A 227 -4.37 14.06 -23.09
C GLY A 227 -3.03 13.33 -23.13
N VAL A 228 -3.02 12.05 -23.52
CA VAL A 228 -1.76 11.34 -23.81
C VAL A 228 -1.38 11.61 -25.27
N GLU A 229 -0.13 12.03 -25.52
CA GLU A 229 0.41 12.12 -26.88
C GLU A 229 0.37 10.74 -27.57
N GLY A 230 -0.28 10.67 -28.73
CA GLY A 230 -0.17 9.54 -29.66
C GLY A 230 -1.35 8.57 -29.75
N GLU A 231 -2.47 8.78 -29.04
CA GLU A 231 -3.68 7.95 -29.19
C GLU A 231 -4.87 8.74 -29.77
N ASP A 232 -5.56 8.16 -30.75
CA ASP A 232 -6.74 8.73 -31.43
C ASP A 232 -8.01 8.46 -30.60
N TYR A 233 -8.38 9.40 -29.73
CA TYR A 233 -9.65 9.34 -28.99
C TYR A 233 -10.82 9.63 -29.95
N SER A 234 -11.80 8.72 -30.03
CA SER A 234 -12.93 8.91 -30.93
C SER A 234 -13.71 10.19 -30.60
N SER A 235 -14.17 10.89 -31.64
CA SER A 235 -14.98 12.12 -31.49
C SER A 235 -16.31 11.87 -30.75
N GLN A 236 -16.79 10.62 -30.70
CA GLN A 236 -17.98 10.20 -29.96
C GLN A 236 -17.74 10.17 -28.44
N ASP A 237 -16.58 9.69 -27.99
CA ASP A 237 -16.23 9.60 -26.55
C ASP A 237 -16.22 11.00 -25.89
N LYS A 238 -15.65 11.99 -26.57
CA LYS A 238 -15.64 13.40 -26.11
C LYS A 238 -17.05 14.00 -26.10
N LYS A 239 -17.87 13.70 -27.10
CA LYS A 239 -19.24 14.22 -27.24
C LYS A 239 -20.18 13.68 -26.15
N LEU A 240 -20.10 12.38 -25.82
CA LEU A 240 -20.90 11.78 -24.76
C LEU A 240 -20.51 12.26 -23.35
N PHE A 241 -19.21 12.40 -23.08
CA PHE A 241 -18.71 12.98 -21.83
C PHE A 241 -19.25 14.41 -21.62
N LEU A 242 -19.22 15.24 -22.66
CA LEU A 242 -19.79 16.59 -22.66
C LEU A 242 -21.32 16.59 -22.52
N MET A 243 -22.04 15.67 -23.18
CA MET A 243 -23.49 15.55 -23.05
C MET A 243 -23.92 15.16 -21.63
N ARG A 244 -23.20 14.26 -20.94
CA ARG A 244 -23.50 13.90 -19.55
C ARG A 244 -23.14 15.01 -18.56
N GLN A 245 -22.03 15.75 -18.77
CA GLN A 245 -21.76 16.97 -17.98
C GLN A 245 -22.86 18.01 -18.15
N LYS A 246 -23.36 18.19 -19.38
CA LYS A 246 -24.47 19.08 -19.70
C LYS A 246 -25.77 18.60 -19.03
N TYR A 247 -26.09 17.31 -19.11
CA TYR A 247 -27.24 16.70 -18.44
C TYR A 247 -27.15 16.82 -16.91
N LYS A 248 -25.96 16.76 -16.31
CA LYS A 248 -25.75 16.96 -14.86
C LYS A 248 -25.93 18.42 -14.44
N ARG A 249 -25.49 19.37 -15.28
CA ARG A 249 -25.74 20.82 -15.10
C ARG A 249 -27.23 21.14 -15.23
N GLU A 250 -27.94 20.45 -16.13
CA GLU A 250 -29.38 20.61 -16.35
C GLU A 250 -30.25 19.84 -15.31
N LYS A 251 -29.75 18.76 -14.70
CA LYS A 251 -30.45 18.00 -13.65
C LYS A 251 -30.36 18.66 -12.26
N SER A 252 -29.45 19.63 -12.08
CA SER A 252 -29.43 20.50 -10.90
C SER A 252 -30.55 21.55 -10.89
N SER A 253 -31.42 21.59 -11.91
CA SER A 253 -32.53 22.54 -12.00
C SER A 253 -33.93 21.94 -12.19
N SER A 254 -34.13 20.62 -11.99
CA SER A 254 -35.50 20.06 -12.01
C SER A 254 -35.71 18.88 -11.06
N ASN A 255 -36.67 19.06 -10.16
CA ASN A 255 -37.27 17.99 -9.34
C ASN A 255 -38.15 17.11 -10.24
N GLU A 256 -37.78 15.85 -10.45
CA GLU A 256 -38.75 14.76 -10.64
C GLU A 256 -38.09 13.37 -10.51
N LYS A 257 -38.72 12.50 -9.72
CA LYS A 257 -38.38 11.09 -9.51
C LYS A 257 -39.28 10.20 -10.39
N LYS A 258 -38.69 9.18 -11.02
CA LYS A 258 -39.14 7.79 -11.34
C LYS A 258 -38.30 7.28 -12.52
N GLU A 259 -37.84 6.04 -12.69
CA GLU A 259 -37.83 4.73 -12.03
C GLU A 259 -36.69 3.97 -12.76
N LEU A 260 -35.72 3.35 -12.08
CA LEU A 260 -35.62 1.90 -11.93
C LEU A 260 -34.75 1.64 -10.69
N SER A 261 -35.35 1.12 -9.62
CA SER A 261 -34.62 0.70 -8.43
C SER A 261 -34.17 -0.76 -8.58
N PHE A 262 -32.88 -1.01 -8.67
CA PHE A 262 -32.29 -2.25 -8.16
C PHE A 262 -31.81 -1.96 -6.74
N THR A 263 -32.34 -2.68 -5.76
CA THR A 263 -31.80 -2.66 -4.39
C THR A 263 -30.87 -3.87 -4.29
N PRO A 264 -29.54 -3.71 -4.15
CA PRO A 264 -28.68 -4.84 -3.81
C PRO A 264 -28.99 -5.21 -2.37
N MET A 265 -29.48 -6.43 -2.16
CA MET A 265 -29.73 -6.98 -0.84
C MET A 265 -28.39 -7.45 -0.26
N GLU A 266 -27.63 -6.55 0.37
CA GLU A 266 -26.42 -6.90 1.13
C GLU A 266 -26.81 -7.68 2.41
N ARG A 267 -26.72 -9.02 2.38
CA ARG A 267 -26.87 -9.82 3.61
C ARG A 267 -25.49 -10.08 4.21
N LYS A 268 -25.24 -9.55 5.41
CA LYS A 268 -24.02 -9.84 6.21
C LYS A 268 -23.89 -11.34 6.51
N TRP A 269 -22.66 -11.82 6.76
CA TRP A 269 -22.40 -13.19 7.23
C TRP A 269 -23.21 -13.48 8.50
N ASP A 270 -23.78 -14.67 8.59
CA ASP A 270 -24.54 -15.09 9.77
C ASP A 270 -23.70 -15.92 10.76
N GLU A 271 -24.25 -16.12 11.95
CA GLU A 271 -23.56 -16.81 13.05
C GLU A 271 -23.20 -18.27 12.73
N TYR A 272 -23.95 -18.92 11.83
CA TYR A 272 -23.72 -20.32 11.47
C TYR A 272 -22.60 -20.45 10.42
N GLU A 273 -22.62 -19.59 9.41
CA GLU A 273 -21.56 -19.46 8.40
C GLU A 273 -20.21 -19.15 9.07
N THR A 274 -20.19 -18.18 10.00
CA THR A 274 -18.98 -17.79 10.74
C THR A 274 -18.52 -18.88 11.71
N ALA A 275 -19.42 -19.54 12.45
CA ALA A 275 -19.03 -20.61 13.37
C ALA A 275 -18.40 -21.81 12.66
N ARG A 276 -18.96 -22.22 11.51
CA ARG A 276 -18.37 -23.32 10.72
C ARG A 276 -17.03 -22.93 10.13
N LEU A 277 -16.89 -21.72 9.59
CA LEU A 277 -15.62 -21.25 9.05
C LEU A 277 -14.52 -21.20 10.14
N ILE A 278 -14.85 -20.77 11.35
CA ILE A 278 -13.94 -20.81 12.50
C ILE A 278 -13.50 -22.25 12.81
N TYR A 279 -14.43 -23.21 12.82
CA TYR A 279 -14.10 -24.61 13.04
C TYR A 279 -13.13 -25.16 11.98
N GLU A 280 -13.33 -24.82 10.71
CA GLU A 280 -12.45 -25.22 9.61
C GLU A 280 -11.05 -24.60 9.71
N CYS A 281 -10.96 -23.31 10.07
CA CYS A 281 -9.68 -22.63 10.28
C CYS A 281 -8.86 -23.25 11.43
N VAL A 282 -9.53 -23.72 12.47
CA VAL A 282 -8.90 -24.37 13.62
C VAL A 282 -8.46 -25.80 13.29
N ASN A 283 -9.30 -26.55 12.58
CA ASN A 283 -9.16 -27.99 12.38
C ASN A 283 -8.55 -28.38 11.05
N LEU A 284 -7.51 -27.67 10.63
CA LEU A 284 -6.88 -27.92 9.34
C LEU A 284 -6.25 -29.33 9.22
N LYS A 285 -6.11 -30.15 10.27
CA LYS A 285 -5.67 -31.58 10.29
C LYS A 285 -4.69 -32.00 9.15
N GLY A 286 -3.73 -31.15 8.78
CA GLY A 286 -2.78 -31.41 7.67
C GLY A 286 -3.34 -31.27 6.24
N ARG A 287 -4.61 -30.89 6.07
CA ARG A 287 -5.25 -30.54 4.78
C ARG A 287 -4.83 -29.17 4.28
N SER A 288 -4.86 -28.99 2.96
CA SER A 288 -4.61 -27.68 2.34
C SER A 288 -5.78 -26.73 2.62
N ILE A 289 -5.47 -25.49 3.03
CA ILE A 289 -6.47 -24.43 3.20
C ILE A 289 -7.29 -24.19 1.93
N VAL A 290 -6.72 -24.45 0.76
CA VAL A 290 -7.38 -24.34 -0.55
C VAL A 290 -8.49 -25.39 -0.70
N GLU A 291 -8.24 -26.62 -0.24
CA GLU A 291 -9.24 -27.71 -0.28
C GLU A 291 -10.38 -27.44 0.71
N VAL A 292 -10.05 -26.93 1.88
CA VAL A 292 -11.01 -26.54 2.92
C VAL A 292 -11.92 -25.41 2.44
N ILE A 293 -11.36 -24.38 1.81
CA ILE A 293 -12.13 -23.27 1.22
C ILE A 293 -13.01 -23.75 0.06
N GLN A 294 -12.50 -24.68 -0.76
CA GLN A 294 -13.26 -25.28 -1.85
C GLN A 294 -14.48 -26.05 -1.34
N GLU A 295 -14.30 -26.91 -0.34
CA GLU A 295 -15.36 -27.69 0.27
C GLU A 295 -16.40 -26.78 0.96
N PHE A 296 -15.95 -25.82 1.77
CA PHE A 296 -16.82 -24.86 2.44
C PHE A 296 -17.64 -24.03 1.43
N TYR A 297 -17.03 -23.60 0.32
CA TYR A 297 -17.73 -22.90 -0.76
C TYR A 297 -18.84 -23.75 -1.39
N GLU A 298 -18.62 -25.06 -1.57
CA GLU A 298 -19.64 -25.97 -2.12
C GLU A 298 -20.82 -26.19 -1.17
N HIS A 299 -20.55 -26.30 0.14
CA HIS A 299 -21.58 -26.37 1.18
C HIS A 299 -22.40 -25.08 1.25
N LEU A 300 -21.73 -23.94 1.22
CA LEU A 300 -22.37 -22.63 1.28
C LEU A 300 -23.21 -22.36 0.02
N ARG A 301 -22.75 -22.78 -1.16
CA ARG A 301 -23.52 -22.73 -2.41
C ARG A 301 -24.80 -23.57 -2.33
N LYS A 302 -24.74 -24.77 -1.76
CA LYS A 302 -25.93 -25.64 -1.56
C LYS A 302 -26.91 -25.02 -0.56
N TYR A 303 -26.41 -24.45 0.54
CA TYR A 303 -27.23 -23.76 1.55
C TYR A 303 -27.99 -22.56 0.96
N VAL A 304 -27.30 -21.74 0.15
CA VAL A 304 -27.85 -20.56 -0.53
C VAL A 304 -28.89 -20.96 -1.59
N GLN A 305 -28.67 -22.06 -2.31
CA GLN A 305 -29.66 -22.64 -3.24
C GLN A 305 -30.91 -23.20 -2.55
N LEU A 306 -30.77 -23.77 -1.34
CA LEU A 306 -31.89 -24.32 -0.56
C LEU A 306 -32.85 -23.27 -0.01
N HIS A 307 -32.41 -22.00 0.08
CA HIS A 307 -33.20 -20.90 0.63
C HIS A 307 -33.55 -19.82 -0.41
N ASP A 308 -33.50 -20.14 -1.71
CA ASP A 308 -33.82 -19.24 -2.83
C ASP A 308 -33.02 -17.92 -2.84
N TYR A 309 -31.76 -17.97 -2.38
CA TYR A 309 -30.87 -16.80 -2.38
C TYR A 309 -29.88 -16.83 -3.55
N VAL A 310 -29.44 -15.65 -3.98
CA VAL A 310 -28.35 -15.48 -4.95
C VAL A 310 -27.03 -15.30 -4.18
N MET A 311 -26.01 -16.08 -4.53
CA MET A 311 -24.66 -15.91 -3.98
C MET A 311 -24.13 -14.52 -4.33
N ASP A 312 -23.95 -13.68 -3.33
CA ASP A 312 -23.32 -12.36 -3.48
C ASP A 312 -21.78 -12.45 -3.44
N THR A 313 -21.14 -11.32 -3.71
CA THR A 313 -19.68 -11.18 -3.80
C THR A 313 -18.96 -11.42 -2.47
N SER A 314 -19.67 -11.38 -1.33
CA SER A 314 -19.11 -11.61 0.00
C SER A 314 -18.92 -13.10 0.36
N ARG A 315 -19.45 -14.01 -0.49
CA ARG A 315 -19.44 -15.47 -0.29
C ARG A 315 -18.65 -16.24 -1.36
N GLY A 316 -17.93 -15.54 -2.25
CA GLY A 316 -17.02 -16.16 -3.22
C GLY A 316 -15.78 -16.78 -2.56
N LYS A 317 -15.08 -17.72 -3.23
CA LYS A 317 -13.89 -18.40 -2.68
C LYS A 317 -12.79 -17.44 -2.19
N GLY A 318 -12.55 -16.35 -2.91
CA GLY A 318 -11.61 -15.30 -2.50
C GLY A 318 -12.08 -14.51 -1.27
N ALA A 319 -13.39 -14.29 -1.14
CA ALA A 319 -13.98 -13.64 0.04
C ALA A 319 -13.97 -14.57 1.26
N ILE A 320 -14.24 -15.88 1.08
CA ILE A 320 -14.09 -16.91 2.11
C ILE A 320 -12.63 -16.98 2.57
N ASN A 321 -11.66 -16.97 1.65
CA ASN A 321 -10.24 -16.96 1.99
C ASN A 321 -9.85 -15.71 2.79
N ARG A 322 -10.32 -14.54 2.35
CA ARG A 322 -10.09 -13.27 3.06
C ARG A 322 -10.68 -13.31 4.46
N HIS A 323 -11.90 -13.80 4.60
CA HIS A 323 -12.59 -13.93 5.87
C HIS A 323 -11.91 -14.97 6.79
N ALA A 324 -11.44 -16.08 6.23
CA ALA A 324 -10.63 -17.08 6.93
C ALA A 324 -9.31 -16.49 7.44
N LEU A 325 -8.64 -15.64 6.67
CA LEU A 325 -7.43 -14.93 7.11
C LEU A 325 -7.73 -13.90 8.21
N GLU A 326 -8.90 -13.26 8.19
CA GLU A 326 -9.33 -12.36 9.26
C GLU A 326 -9.69 -13.12 10.54
N ILE A 327 -10.32 -14.28 10.41
CA ILE A 327 -10.56 -15.22 11.51
C ILE A 327 -9.23 -15.76 12.05
N ASP A 328 -8.27 -16.13 11.20
CA ASP A 328 -6.94 -16.58 11.61
C ASP A 328 -6.18 -15.47 12.36
N TYR A 329 -6.33 -14.22 11.94
CA TYR A 329 -5.82 -13.06 12.67
C TYR A 329 -6.44 -12.92 14.06
N LEU A 330 -7.76 -13.12 14.18
CA LEU A 330 -8.45 -13.12 15.47
C LEU A 330 -8.09 -14.34 16.34
N LEU A 331 -7.89 -15.52 15.74
CA LEU A 331 -7.52 -16.76 16.42
C LEU A 331 -6.05 -16.78 16.86
N THR A 332 -5.19 -16.02 16.19
CA THR A 332 -3.76 -15.94 16.46
C THR A 332 -3.34 -14.59 16.99
N ASP A 333 -4.26 -13.82 17.62
CA ASP A 333 -4.10 -12.44 18.14
C ASP A 333 -3.11 -11.57 17.34
N GLY A 334 -3.26 -11.62 16.03
CA GLY A 334 -2.51 -10.83 15.06
C GLY A 334 -1.13 -11.32 14.69
N ARG A 335 -0.74 -12.55 15.04
CA ARG A 335 0.53 -13.15 14.59
C ARG A 335 0.51 -13.64 13.15
N ARG A 336 -0.63 -14.13 12.69
CA ARG A 336 -0.83 -14.66 11.34
C ARG A 336 -2.17 -14.18 10.80
N GLY A 337 -2.43 -14.44 9.52
CA GLY A 337 -3.65 -13.97 8.87
C GLY A 337 -3.63 -12.48 8.54
N ARG A 338 -4.82 -11.92 8.32
CA ARG A 338 -5.04 -10.54 7.86
C ARG A 338 -5.76 -9.73 8.93
N LYS A 339 -5.25 -8.56 9.27
CA LYS A 339 -5.92 -7.63 10.20
C LYS A 339 -7.30 -7.24 9.66
N GLY A 340 -8.36 -7.58 10.39
CA GLY A 340 -9.76 -7.40 9.98
C GLY A 340 -10.73 -8.08 10.95
N GLY A 341 -11.87 -8.55 10.43
CA GLY A 341 -12.90 -9.25 11.20
C GLY A 341 -14.00 -8.35 11.75
N THR A 342 -15.23 -8.77 11.52
CA THR A 342 -16.45 -8.12 11.99
C THR A 342 -16.64 -8.31 13.51
N GLN A 343 -17.59 -7.56 14.09
CA GLN A 343 -17.94 -7.76 15.49
C GLN A 343 -18.51 -9.16 15.76
N LEU A 344 -19.17 -9.77 14.76
CA LEU A 344 -19.66 -11.15 14.83
C LEU A 344 -18.50 -12.14 14.95
N ASP A 345 -17.45 -11.97 14.14
CA ASP A 345 -16.29 -12.85 14.13
C ASP A 345 -15.54 -12.78 15.46
N LYS A 346 -15.37 -11.56 16.00
CA LYS A 346 -14.79 -11.37 17.34
C LYS A 346 -15.61 -12.07 18.42
N ASN A 347 -16.94 -11.99 18.35
CA ASN A 347 -17.83 -12.61 19.33
C ASN A 347 -17.78 -14.15 19.25
N ILE A 348 -17.78 -14.72 18.05
CA ILE A 348 -17.76 -16.18 17.85
C ILE A 348 -16.35 -16.75 18.11
N VAL A 349 -15.27 -16.05 17.74
CA VAL A 349 -13.90 -16.44 18.12
C VAL A 349 -13.73 -16.40 19.64
N ARG A 350 -14.29 -15.39 20.33
CA ARG A 350 -14.32 -15.35 21.80
C ARG A 350 -15.16 -16.49 22.38
N MET A 351 -16.29 -16.84 21.75
CA MET A 351 -17.11 -17.99 22.14
C MET A 351 -16.33 -19.30 22.00
N TYR A 352 -15.65 -19.51 20.87
CA TYR A 352 -14.76 -20.65 20.66
C TYR A 352 -13.64 -20.73 21.72
N ARG A 353 -12.99 -19.60 22.04
CA ARG A 353 -11.84 -19.54 22.97
C ARG A 353 -12.21 -19.72 24.44
N PHE A 354 -13.36 -19.21 24.87
CA PHE A 354 -13.69 -19.10 26.30
C PHE A 354 -15.02 -19.76 26.70
N ARG A 355 -15.88 -20.12 25.74
CA ARG A 355 -17.22 -20.68 25.96
C ARG A 355 -17.48 -21.87 25.03
N ASN A 356 -16.63 -22.89 25.13
CA ASN A 356 -16.62 -24.04 24.19
C ASN A 356 -17.99 -24.74 24.08
N ALA A 357 -18.69 -24.97 25.20
CA ALA A 357 -20.02 -25.60 25.18
C ALA A 357 -21.06 -24.83 24.34
N GLU A 358 -21.07 -23.49 24.42
CA GLU A 358 -21.95 -22.64 23.61
C GLU A 358 -21.55 -22.68 22.13
N PHE A 359 -20.24 -22.68 21.85
CA PHE A 359 -19.73 -22.79 20.48
C PHE A 359 -20.08 -24.14 19.85
N GLN A 360 -20.02 -25.25 20.60
CA GLN A 360 -20.38 -26.57 20.08
C GLN A 360 -21.86 -26.63 19.69
N ILE A 361 -22.77 -26.07 20.50
CA ILE A 361 -24.20 -26.02 20.16
C ILE A 361 -24.42 -25.23 18.87
N LEU A 362 -23.76 -24.07 18.74
CA LEU A 362 -23.83 -23.24 17.53
C LEU A 362 -23.27 -23.97 16.31
N LEU A 363 -22.16 -24.70 16.46
CA LEU A 363 -21.53 -25.48 15.41
C LEU A 363 -22.39 -26.68 14.98
N THR A 364 -23.03 -27.39 15.91
CA THR A 364 -23.94 -28.50 15.60
C THR A 364 -25.11 -28.01 14.74
N GLU A 365 -25.70 -26.89 15.12
CA GLU A 365 -26.78 -26.28 14.33
C GLU A 365 -26.26 -25.75 12.98
N ALA A 366 -25.04 -25.20 12.93
CA ALA A 366 -24.42 -24.77 11.67
C ALA A 366 -24.16 -25.94 10.70
N ASN A 367 -23.68 -27.09 11.19
CA ASN A 367 -23.45 -28.28 10.39
C ASN A 367 -24.76 -28.77 9.74
N LYS A 368 -25.84 -28.81 10.53
CA LYS A 368 -27.18 -29.19 10.05
C LYS A 368 -27.68 -28.26 8.96
N ARG A 369 -27.50 -26.95 9.13
CA ARG A 369 -27.95 -25.94 8.15
C ARG A 369 -27.13 -25.92 6.87
N LEU A 370 -25.80 -26.01 6.98
CA LEU A 370 -24.87 -25.98 5.85
C LEU A 370 -24.75 -27.35 5.13
N GLY A 371 -25.49 -28.36 5.59
CA GLY A 371 -25.54 -29.68 4.96
C GLY A 371 -24.26 -30.50 5.12
N TYR A 372 -23.51 -30.27 6.20
CA TYR A 372 -22.44 -31.17 6.62
C TYR A 372 -23.07 -32.43 7.22
N LYS A 373 -22.52 -33.61 6.92
CA LYS A 373 -22.99 -34.85 7.53
C LYS A 373 -22.71 -34.77 9.03
N ASN A 374 -23.71 -35.06 9.86
CA ASN A 374 -23.49 -35.29 11.28
C ASN A 374 -22.58 -36.51 11.40
N ASP A 375 -21.29 -36.29 11.64
CA ASP A 375 -20.52 -37.32 12.33
C ASP A 375 -21.08 -37.37 13.74
N ASP A 376 -21.83 -38.43 14.04
CA ASP A 376 -22.33 -38.78 15.37
C ASP A 376 -21.18 -39.12 16.35
N ASP A 377 -19.98 -38.53 16.20
CA ASP A 377 -18.78 -38.86 16.96
C ASP A 377 -17.87 -37.65 17.29
N LEU A 378 -18.44 -36.44 17.39
CA LEU A 378 -17.68 -35.27 17.85
C LEU A 378 -17.37 -35.27 19.36
N THR A 379 -17.74 -36.34 20.08
CA THR A 379 -17.34 -36.55 21.48
C THR A 379 -16.09 -37.41 21.66
N ASN A 380 -15.52 -38.02 20.60
CA ASN A 380 -14.45 -39.01 20.78
C ASN A 380 -13.12 -38.78 20.03
N ASP A 381 -12.98 -37.77 19.15
CA ASP A 381 -11.74 -37.67 18.34
C ASP A 381 -11.20 -36.24 18.15
N PHE A 382 -11.00 -35.56 19.28
CA PHE A 382 -10.30 -34.28 19.34
C PHE A 382 -9.01 -34.38 20.16
N TYR A 383 -7.96 -34.90 19.53
CA TYR A 383 -6.58 -34.73 19.98
C TYR A 383 -6.19 -33.25 19.84
N ILE A 384 -6.16 -32.54 20.96
CA ILE A 384 -5.65 -31.18 21.07
C ILE A 384 -4.11 -31.25 21.04
N SER A 385 -3.47 -30.86 19.93
CA SER A 385 -2.01 -30.83 19.84
C SER A 385 -1.36 -29.52 20.35
N TRP A 386 -2.11 -28.61 20.99
CA TRP A 386 -1.53 -27.34 21.50
C TRP A 386 -2.06 -26.87 22.87
N TYR A 387 -2.59 -27.77 23.69
CA TYR A 387 -2.96 -27.47 25.08
C TYR A 387 -2.79 -28.71 25.95
N VAL A 388 -1.70 -28.77 26.73
CA VAL A 388 -1.58 -29.70 27.86
C VAL A 388 -2.16 -28.98 29.06
N LYS A 389 -3.32 -29.44 29.55
CA LYS A 389 -3.82 -29.10 30.88
C LYS A 389 -3.49 -30.29 31.77
N ASN A 390 -2.67 -30.07 32.80
CA ASN A 390 -2.44 -31.04 33.87
C ASN A 390 -3.78 -31.33 34.56
N GLU A 391 -4.27 -32.57 34.44
CA GLU A 391 -5.31 -33.11 35.30
C GLU A 391 -4.63 -33.72 36.55
N ASN A 392 -4.66 -32.97 37.64
CA ASN A 392 -4.67 -33.48 39.01
C ASN A 392 -5.32 -32.41 39.89
N SER A 393 -6.65 -32.32 39.82
CA SER A 393 -7.48 -31.68 40.84
C SER A 393 -8.91 -32.15 40.63
N GLU A 394 -9.37 -33.01 41.53
CA GLU A 394 -10.71 -33.56 41.56
C GLU A 394 -11.79 -32.48 41.72
N VAL A 395 -12.97 -32.86 41.25
CA VAL A 395 -14.23 -32.11 41.14
C VAL A 395 -14.90 -31.95 42.50
N GLU A 396 -15.50 -30.78 42.77
CA GLU A 396 -16.77 -30.73 43.51
C GLU A 396 -17.80 -29.82 42.83
N THR A 397 -18.94 -30.46 42.57
CA THR A 397 -20.22 -30.05 41.98
C THR A 397 -21.00 -29.03 42.80
N ILE A 398 -21.76 -28.11 42.17
CA ILE A 398 -23.10 -27.67 42.62
C ILE A 398 -24.03 -27.30 41.43
N ILE A 399 -24.95 -28.23 41.12
CA ILE A 399 -26.42 -28.07 40.94
C ILE A 399 -27.01 -27.35 39.69
N ASN A 400 -27.56 -28.20 38.80
CA ASN A 400 -28.73 -28.08 37.88
C ASN A 400 -30.06 -28.07 38.71
N PRO A 401 -31.34 -27.96 38.24
CA PRO A 401 -31.93 -27.84 36.89
C PRO A 401 -33.20 -26.89 36.85
N GLU A 402 -33.86 -26.59 35.73
CA GLU A 402 -35.07 -27.24 35.14
C GLU A 402 -35.63 -26.22 34.12
N LYS A 403 -36.16 -26.54 32.93
CA LYS A 403 -37.09 -27.62 32.61
C LYS A 403 -37.28 -27.74 31.08
N ASN A 404 -37.36 -28.99 30.61
CA ASN A 404 -38.32 -29.51 29.62
C ASN A 404 -38.18 -29.04 28.15
N ILE A 405 -38.21 -29.87 27.09
CA ILE A 405 -38.87 -31.16 26.76
C ILE A 405 -38.05 -31.76 25.59
N GLU A 406 -37.55 -33.00 25.63
CA GLU A 406 -38.25 -34.27 25.30
C GLU A 406 -38.54 -34.45 23.80
N GLU A 407 -38.41 -35.70 23.32
CA GLU A 407 -38.46 -36.21 21.93
C GLU A 407 -37.10 -36.16 21.19
N HIS A 408 -36.34 -37.24 20.94
CA HIS A 408 -36.66 -38.66 20.75
C HIS A 408 -35.45 -39.54 21.11
N LYS A 409 -35.71 -40.61 21.89
CA LYS A 409 -34.95 -41.88 21.93
C LYS A 409 -35.11 -42.57 20.55
N GLU A 410 -34.28 -43.49 20.05
CA GLU A 410 -33.79 -44.76 20.62
C GLU A 410 -33.11 -45.57 19.46
N LEU A 411 -32.38 -46.65 19.80
CA LEU A 411 -31.85 -47.78 18.96
C LEU A 411 -30.42 -47.55 18.39
N VAL A 412 -29.40 -48.40 18.62
CA VAL A 412 -29.30 -49.86 18.80
C VAL A 412 -28.06 -50.24 19.65
N LYS A 413 -28.20 -51.31 20.45
CA LYS A 413 -27.20 -52.01 21.26
C LYS A 413 -26.48 -53.13 20.48
N ASP A 414 -25.47 -53.71 21.14
CA ASP A 414 -24.80 -55.02 20.91
C ASP A 414 -23.54 -54.89 20.02
N ASP A 415 -22.35 -55.42 20.35
CA ASP A 415 -22.03 -56.61 21.14
C ASP A 415 -20.58 -56.60 21.70
N TYR A 416 -20.36 -57.46 22.70
CA TYR A 416 -19.15 -57.65 23.51
C TYR A 416 -18.12 -58.66 22.93
N ASN A 417 -16.86 -58.50 23.38
CA ASN A 417 -15.77 -59.49 23.57
C ASN A 417 -14.99 -60.06 22.36
N ILE A 418 -13.64 -60.08 22.45
CA ILE A 418 -12.81 -61.24 22.89
C ILE A 418 -11.30 -60.86 22.85
N TYR A 419 -10.54 -61.39 23.82
CA TYR A 419 -9.10 -61.29 24.09
C TYR A 419 -8.20 -61.96 23.02
N GLU A 420 -6.99 -61.44 22.77
CA GLU A 420 -5.70 -62.04 23.18
C GLU A 420 -4.49 -61.36 22.50
N THR A 421 -3.41 -61.32 23.29
CA THR A 421 -2.04 -60.85 23.07
C THR A 421 -1.29 -61.47 21.90
N GLU A 422 -0.45 -60.67 21.22
CA GLU A 422 0.96 -61.02 20.96
C GLU A 422 1.79 -59.78 20.60
N GLU A 423 2.99 -59.70 21.20
CA GLU A 423 3.99 -58.64 21.12
C GLU A 423 4.64 -58.52 19.73
N ILE A 424 4.89 -57.30 19.25
CA ILE A 424 6.19 -56.94 18.63
C ILE A 424 6.58 -55.53 19.09
N THR A 425 7.72 -55.50 19.76
CA THR A 425 8.49 -54.36 20.26
C THR A 425 8.94 -53.40 19.16
N GLU A 426 8.90 -52.09 19.42
CA GLU A 426 10.02 -51.19 19.10
C GLU A 426 10.05 -50.01 20.08
N LYS A 427 11.22 -49.82 20.69
CA LYS A 427 11.50 -48.95 21.82
C LYS A 427 11.72 -47.51 21.36
N THR A 428 11.05 -46.56 22.01
CA THR A 428 11.49 -45.17 22.10
C THR A 428 12.10 -44.94 23.47
N ASP A 429 13.42 -44.71 23.49
CA ASP A 429 14.16 -44.32 24.68
C ASP A 429 13.75 -42.91 25.11
N ASN A 430 13.35 -42.81 26.37
CA ASN A 430 12.90 -41.61 27.05
C ASN A 430 13.99 -41.28 28.08
N ASP A 431 14.94 -40.40 27.73
CA ASP A 431 16.00 -39.98 28.66
C ASP A 431 15.51 -38.83 29.54
N ASN A 432 14.99 -39.23 30.70
CA ASN A 432 14.92 -38.42 31.92
C ASN A 432 16.34 -38.33 32.50
N PHE A 433 16.89 -37.13 32.70
CA PHE A 433 18.12 -36.93 33.47
C PHE A 433 18.00 -35.69 34.37
N ASP A 434 17.32 -35.87 35.50
CA ASP A 434 17.73 -35.24 36.76
C ASP A 434 18.99 -35.95 37.23
N VAL A 435 20.11 -35.23 37.32
CA VAL A 435 21.30 -35.70 38.04
C VAL A 435 21.75 -34.59 38.97
N ASP A 436 21.78 -34.95 40.25
CA ASP A 436 22.41 -34.21 41.35
C ASP A 436 23.70 -33.53 40.91
N VAL A 437 23.78 -32.23 41.20
CA VAL A 437 25.00 -31.45 41.11
C VAL A 437 25.95 -31.96 42.20
N ASP A 438 26.90 -32.81 41.84
CA ASP A 438 28.04 -33.11 42.69
C ASP A 438 28.88 -31.82 42.82
N GLU A 439 28.81 -31.17 43.98
CA GLU A 439 29.51 -29.90 44.29
C GLU A 439 31.04 -30.01 44.18
N ASN A 440 31.60 -31.20 43.93
CA ASN A 440 33.04 -31.44 43.74
C ASN A 440 33.36 -32.15 42.42
N ASN A 441 32.90 -31.65 41.27
CA ASN A 441 33.32 -32.20 39.97
C ASN A 441 34.72 -31.67 39.57
N PRO A 442 35.80 -32.50 39.63
CA PRO A 442 37.17 -32.06 39.32
C PRO A 442 37.34 -31.53 37.89
N TYR A 443 36.50 -32.00 36.96
CA TYR A 443 36.52 -31.53 35.59
C TYR A 443 35.97 -30.10 35.47
N GLN A 444 35.00 -29.74 36.30
CA GLN A 444 34.40 -28.41 36.31
C GLN A 444 35.36 -27.36 36.86
N GLU A 445 36.06 -27.66 37.97
CA GLU A 445 37.03 -26.74 38.57
C GLU A 445 38.20 -26.41 37.62
N ILE A 446 38.78 -27.42 36.98
CA ILE A 446 39.86 -27.21 36.00
C ILE A 446 39.33 -26.41 34.80
N MET A 447 38.11 -26.69 34.32
CA MET A 447 37.51 -25.95 33.21
C MET A 447 37.27 -24.48 33.54
N GLU A 448 36.75 -24.18 34.74
CA GLU A 448 36.50 -22.80 35.20
C GLU A 448 37.79 -21.99 35.35
N ARG A 449 38.86 -22.61 35.88
CA ARG A 449 40.14 -21.91 36.15
C ARG A 449 41.04 -21.79 34.92
N GLU A 450 41.22 -22.87 34.17
CA GLU A 450 42.27 -22.97 33.13
C GLU A 450 41.73 -22.84 31.70
N TYR A 451 40.43 -23.02 31.49
CA TYR A 451 39.79 -23.03 30.17
C TYR A 451 38.59 -22.06 30.05
N PRO A 452 38.71 -20.78 30.45
CA PRO A 452 37.61 -19.80 30.38
C PRO A 452 37.09 -19.57 28.94
N ASN A 453 37.95 -19.78 27.93
CA ASN A 453 37.61 -19.65 26.51
C ASN A 453 37.20 -20.97 25.84
N GLY A 454 36.94 -22.02 26.64
CA GLY A 454 36.53 -23.34 26.18
C GLY A 454 37.66 -24.21 25.62
N ILE A 455 37.41 -25.52 25.59
CA ILE A 455 38.36 -26.58 25.23
C ILE A 455 37.97 -27.26 23.91
N LYS A 456 38.93 -27.67 23.07
CA LYS A 456 38.65 -28.46 21.86
C LYS A 456 38.77 -29.96 22.19
N LEU A 457 37.66 -30.70 22.11
CA LEU A 457 37.65 -32.16 22.36
C LEU A 457 38.64 -32.91 21.45
N ASN A 458 38.71 -32.52 20.17
CA ASN A 458 39.52 -33.22 19.16
C ASN A 458 41.01 -32.80 19.19
N SER A 459 41.41 -31.87 20.06
CA SER A 459 42.77 -31.35 20.13
C SER A 459 43.64 -32.21 21.05
N ARG A 460 44.65 -32.86 20.47
CA ARG A 460 45.62 -33.67 21.23
C ARG A 460 46.43 -32.82 22.22
N LEU A 461 46.66 -31.55 21.90
CA LEU A 461 47.34 -30.59 22.78
C LEU A 461 46.47 -30.25 23.99
N ASP A 462 45.18 -29.97 23.77
CA ASP A 462 44.27 -29.60 24.85
C ASP A 462 43.99 -30.78 25.80
N PHE A 463 43.83 -31.99 25.25
CA PHE A 463 43.71 -33.21 26.04
C PHE A 463 44.97 -33.44 26.90
N ASN A 464 46.17 -33.37 26.32
CA ASN A 464 47.40 -33.59 27.07
C ASN A 464 47.59 -32.54 28.18
N ARG A 465 47.26 -31.27 27.90
CA ARG A 465 47.32 -30.21 28.91
C ARG A 465 46.33 -30.47 30.06
N PHE A 466 45.08 -30.82 29.73
CA PHE A 466 44.05 -31.10 30.72
C PHE A 466 44.41 -32.33 31.55
N ALA A 467 44.87 -33.42 30.91
CA ALA A 467 45.27 -34.66 31.56
C ALA A 467 46.46 -34.46 32.51
N ASN A 468 47.44 -33.65 32.13
CA ASN A 468 48.57 -33.32 33.01
C ASN A 468 48.13 -32.52 34.24
N LEU A 469 47.25 -31.53 34.09
CA LEU A 469 46.69 -30.77 35.21
C LEU A 469 45.88 -31.68 36.13
N PHE A 470 45.05 -32.55 35.55
CA PHE A 470 44.24 -33.50 36.30
C PHE A 470 45.10 -34.51 37.07
N GLU A 471 46.17 -35.04 36.48
CA GLU A 471 47.10 -35.96 37.15
C GLU A 471 47.89 -35.25 38.26
N GLN A 472 48.31 -34.00 38.05
CA GLN A 472 49.02 -33.22 39.07
C GLN A 472 48.16 -32.89 40.29
N GLU A 473 46.89 -32.52 40.09
CA GLU A 473 45.99 -32.09 41.18
C GLU A 473 45.31 -33.27 41.87
N TYR A 474 44.93 -34.30 41.12
CA TYR A 474 44.10 -35.40 41.62
C TYR A 474 44.83 -36.75 41.66
N GLY A 475 46.10 -36.81 41.23
CA GLY A 475 46.94 -38.02 41.29
C GLY A 475 46.46 -39.17 40.40
N ARG A 476 45.56 -38.91 39.44
CA ARG A 476 44.93 -39.93 38.59
C ARG A 476 45.16 -39.60 37.12
N LYS A 477 45.57 -40.61 36.35
CA LYS A 477 45.60 -40.52 34.89
C LYS A 477 44.21 -40.67 34.33
N ILE A 478 43.85 -39.78 33.42
CA ILE A 478 42.56 -39.83 32.71
C ILE A 478 42.73 -40.42 31.32
N GLU A 479 41.86 -41.35 30.97
CA GLU A 479 41.78 -41.87 29.61
C GLU A 479 41.02 -40.88 28.71
N LYS A 480 41.36 -40.89 27.42
CA LYS A 480 40.80 -39.93 26.47
C LYS A 480 39.27 -40.05 26.34
N LEU A 481 38.74 -41.26 26.30
CA LEU A 481 37.30 -41.52 26.21
C LEU A 481 36.56 -40.97 27.43
N VAL A 482 37.09 -41.21 28.63
CA VAL A 482 36.52 -40.74 29.90
C VAL A 482 36.55 -39.20 30.01
N PHE A 483 37.63 -38.58 29.53
CA PHE A 483 37.71 -37.12 29.41
C PHE A 483 36.63 -36.56 28.47
N GLU A 484 36.48 -37.15 27.27
CA GLU A 484 35.51 -36.68 26.29
C GLU A 484 34.07 -36.78 26.81
N GLU A 485 33.72 -37.87 27.49
CA GLU A 485 32.39 -38.06 28.10
C GLU A 485 32.11 -37.05 29.22
N ASN A 486 33.03 -36.88 30.17
CA ASN A 486 32.83 -35.96 31.31
C ASN A 486 32.78 -34.50 30.86
N ILE A 487 33.66 -34.09 29.94
CA ILE A 487 33.60 -32.75 29.36
C ILE A 487 32.27 -32.55 28.63
N LYS A 488 31.80 -33.50 27.80
CA LYS A 488 30.52 -33.36 27.09
C LYS A 488 29.33 -33.17 28.03
N LYS A 489 29.32 -33.81 29.20
CA LYS A 489 28.26 -33.67 30.21
C LYS A 489 28.17 -32.23 30.73
N ILE A 490 29.31 -31.66 31.17
CA ILE A 490 29.36 -30.35 31.84
C ILE A 490 29.50 -29.14 30.90
N THR A 491 29.67 -29.36 29.59
CA THR A 491 29.90 -28.29 28.61
C THR A 491 28.90 -28.29 27.46
N TYR A 492 28.69 -27.13 26.83
CA TYR A 492 28.00 -27.01 25.53
C TYR A 492 29.01 -26.67 24.43
N GLU A 493 28.67 -26.96 23.18
CA GLU A 493 29.51 -26.68 22.02
C GLU A 493 29.19 -25.30 21.43
N ASP A 494 30.23 -24.52 21.20
CA ASP A 494 30.17 -23.19 20.59
C ASP A 494 31.40 -22.99 19.70
N ASN A 495 31.16 -22.82 18.39
CA ASN A 495 32.19 -22.56 17.39
C ASN A 495 33.40 -23.51 17.44
N GLY A 496 33.14 -24.81 17.62
CA GLY A 496 34.16 -25.87 17.67
C GLY A 496 34.98 -25.90 18.97
N ARG A 497 34.58 -25.15 19.99
CA ARG A 497 35.09 -25.25 21.37
C ARG A 497 33.96 -25.63 22.32
N ARG A 498 34.28 -26.27 23.44
CA ARG A 498 33.32 -26.62 24.47
C ARG A 498 33.50 -25.77 25.72
N LYS A 499 32.43 -25.11 26.16
CA LYS A 499 32.40 -24.15 27.28
C LYS A 499 31.53 -24.64 28.41
N LEU A 500 31.85 -24.26 29.64
CA LEU A 500 31.15 -24.73 30.84
C LEU A 500 29.67 -24.27 30.85
N LYS A 501 28.78 -25.18 31.25
CA LYS A 501 27.38 -24.87 31.59
C LYS A 501 27.31 -24.38 33.04
N ASN A 502 26.47 -23.38 33.33
CA ASN A 502 26.09 -22.93 34.68
C ASN A 502 27.25 -22.38 35.54
N ASN A 503 28.18 -21.59 34.97
CA ASN A 503 29.21 -20.91 35.76
C ASN A 503 28.61 -19.78 36.64
N GLN A 504 29.35 -19.30 37.65
CA GLN A 504 28.86 -18.30 38.60
C GLN A 504 28.35 -17.01 37.93
N LYS A 505 29.08 -16.49 36.93
CA LYS A 505 28.70 -15.27 36.17
C LYS A 505 27.41 -15.46 35.38
N GLN A 506 27.22 -16.64 34.77
CA GLN A 506 25.97 -17.01 34.10
C GLN A 506 24.80 -17.02 35.09
N LYS A 507 24.98 -17.58 36.29
CA LYS A 507 23.93 -17.59 37.32
C LYS A 507 23.55 -16.18 37.77
N GLU A 508 24.53 -15.29 37.96
CA GLU A 508 24.30 -13.90 38.35
C GLU A 508 23.52 -13.12 37.27
N LEU A 509 23.89 -13.25 36.00
CA LEU A 509 23.18 -12.60 34.91
C LEU A 509 21.75 -13.14 34.74
N LEU A 510 21.55 -14.46 34.84
CA LEU A 510 20.22 -15.06 34.78
C LEU A 510 19.33 -14.57 35.92
N LYS A 511 19.88 -14.45 37.13
CA LYS A 511 19.17 -13.88 38.28
C LYS A 511 18.75 -12.44 38.03
N LYS A 512 19.64 -11.60 37.51
CA LYS A 512 19.34 -10.22 37.12
C LYS A 512 18.18 -10.13 36.12
N ILE A 513 18.21 -10.95 35.06
CA ILE A 513 17.15 -10.95 34.03
C ILE A 513 15.79 -11.32 34.64
N LEU A 514 15.75 -12.29 35.54
CA LEU A 514 14.52 -12.72 36.20
C LEU A 514 14.01 -11.70 37.23
N GLU A 515 14.91 -11.01 37.94
CA GLU A 515 14.57 -9.87 38.80
C GLU A 515 13.95 -8.73 37.98
N ASP A 516 14.55 -8.39 36.83
CA ASP A 516 13.99 -7.38 35.91
C ASP A 516 12.60 -7.81 35.39
N PHE A 517 12.36 -9.11 35.19
CA PHE A 517 11.02 -9.61 34.84
C PHE A 517 10.02 -9.36 35.96
N ASP A 518 10.37 -9.73 37.19
CA ASP A 518 9.50 -9.51 38.35
C ASP A 518 9.14 -8.04 38.53
N ASP A 519 10.12 -7.13 38.42
CA ASP A 519 9.92 -5.68 38.48
C ASP A 519 8.92 -5.20 37.41
N ILE A 520 9.00 -5.72 36.18
CA ILE A 520 8.06 -5.37 35.10
C ILE A 520 6.63 -5.77 35.48
N TYR A 521 6.41 -6.97 36.01
CA TYR A 521 5.07 -7.41 36.42
C TYR A 521 4.56 -6.66 37.66
N GLU A 522 5.44 -6.32 38.61
CA GLU A 522 5.09 -5.50 39.78
C GLU A 522 4.65 -4.08 39.40
N ASN A 523 5.19 -3.54 38.30
CA ASN A 523 4.76 -2.27 37.72
C ASN A 523 3.45 -2.37 36.90
N GLY A 524 2.75 -3.52 36.94
CA GLY A 524 1.42 -3.68 36.35
C GLY A 524 1.39 -4.14 34.89
N PHE A 525 2.55 -4.47 34.29
CA PHE A 525 2.59 -5.02 32.95
C PHE A 525 2.22 -6.50 32.93
N SER A 526 1.46 -6.92 31.92
CA SER A 526 0.91 -8.27 31.83
C SER A 526 1.80 -9.28 31.10
N CYS A 527 2.78 -8.81 30.32
CA CYS A 527 3.71 -9.69 29.60
C CYS A 527 5.00 -9.02 29.14
N ILE A 528 5.99 -9.84 28.80
CA ILE A 528 7.28 -9.45 28.20
C ILE A 528 7.42 -10.14 26.84
N TYR A 529 7.85 -9.42 25.80
CA TYR A 529 8.11 -10.02 24.49
C TYR A 529 9.46 -10.75 24.48
N LEU A 530 9.43 -12.03 24.14
CA LEU A 530 10.59 -12.90 23.96
C LEU A 530 11.63 -12.23 23.05
N SER A 531 11.20 -11.68 21.92
CA SER A 531 12.05 -11.01 20.92
C SER A 531 12.82 -9.80 21.45
N CYS A 532 12.44 -9.24 22.61
CA CYS A 532 13.08 -8.06 23.18
C CYS A 532 14.20 -8.41 24.18
N VAL A 533 14.14 -9.57 24.83
CA VAL A 533 15.05 -9.94 25.92
C VAL A 533 16.48 -10.11 25.43
N PHE A 534 16.70 -10.95 24.40
CA PHE A 534 18.05 -11.21 23.92
C PHE A 534 18.75 -9.95 23.36
N PRO A 535 18.10 -9.10 22.53
CA PRO A 535 18.69 -7.83 22.10
C PRO A 535 19.03 -6.89 23.25
N HIS A 536 18.18 -6.79 24.27
CA HIS A 536 18.38 -5.88 25.41
C HIS A 536 19.64 -6.24 26.20
N TYR A 537 19.84 -7.51 26.53
CA TYR A 537 21.01 -7.99 27.29
C TYR A 537 22.16 -8.47 26.41
N LYS A 538 22.14 -8.20 25.10
CA LYS A 538 23.08 -8.79 24.13
C LYS A 538 24.54 -8.64 24.56
N HIS A 539 24.92 -7.44 24.98
CA HIS A 539 26.29 -7.15 25.40
C HIS A 539 26.69 -7.93 26.66
N GLU A 540 25.85 -7.97 27.70
CA GLU A 540 26.11 -8.78 28.90
C GLU A 540 26.13 -10.28 28.61
N ILE A 541 25.23 -10.78 27.75
CA ILE A 541 25.18 -12.18 27.35
C ILE A 541 26.48 -12.57 26.62
N GLU A 542 26.93 -11.74 25.67
CA GLU A 542 28.17 -11.98 24.93
C GLU A 542 29.41 -11.93 25.86
N GLN A 543 29.47 -10.99 26.80
CA GLN A 543 30.64 -10.85 27.67
C GLN A 543 30.69 -11.84 28.85
N GLN A 544 29.53 -12.11 29.47
CA GLN A 544 29.47 -12.90 30.70
C GLN A 544 29.16 -14.37 30.45
N MET A 545 28.39 -14.66 29.38
CA MET A 545 28.02 -16.04 29.03
C MET A 545 28.78 -16.56 27.81
N ASN A 546 29.41 -15.69 27.02
CA ASN A 546 29.99 -16.01 25.71
C ASN A 546 28.99 -16.73 24.79
N ILE A 547 27.75 -16.24 24.77
CA ILE A 547 26.68 -16.69 23.86
C ILE A 547 26.45 -15.57 22.85
N TYR A 548 26.46 -15.89 21.55
CA TYR A 548 26.35 -14.89 20.47
C TYR A 548 25.04 -15.02 19.68
N SER A 549 24.22 -16.01 20.00
CA SER A 549 23.01 -16.33 19.25
C SER A 549 21.85 -16.69 20.17
N GLU A 550 20.66 -16.32 19.72
CA GLU A 550 19.41 -16.41 20.48
C GLU A 550 18.96 -17.86 20.70
N ASP A 551 19.24 -18.75 19.74
CA ASP A 551 18.96 -20.19 19.79
C ASP A 551 19.71 -20.91 20.92
N VAL A 552 20.90 -20.43 21.28
CA VAL A 552 21.71 -20.95 22.39
C VAL A 552 21.31 -20.33 23.72
N PHE A 553 20.85 -19.07 23.71
CA PHE A 553 20.43 -18.35 24.91
C PHE A 553 19.16 -18.92 25.54
N TRP A 554 18.09 -19.13 24.76
CA TRP A 554 16.80 -19.55 25.31
C TRP A 554 16.81 -20.88 26.09
N PRO A 555 17.50 -21.94 25.64
CA PRO A 555 17.65 -23.17 26.42
C PRO A 555 18.35 -22.97 27.77
N VAL A 556 19.20 -21.94 27.91
CA VAL A 556 19.88 -21.61 29.17
C VAL A 556 18.93 -20.85 30.09
N LEU A 557 18.25 -19.81 29.59
CA LEU A 557 17.30 -19.02 30.38
C LEU A 557 16.10 -19.87 30.85
N ARG A 558 15.58 -20.77 30.01
CA ARG A 558 14.44 -21.64 30.34
C ARG A 558 14.63 -22.48 31.61
N ARG A 559 15.87 -22.79 32.00
CA ARG A 559 16.15 -23.54 33.24
C ARG A 559 15.84 -22.73 34.50
N GLY A 560 15.82 -21.39 34.41
CA GLY A 560 15.54 -20.50 35.53
C GLY A 560 14.13 -19.89 35.51
N MET A 561 13.34 -20.10 34.46
CA MET A 561 12.02 -19.50 34.27
C MET A 561 10.90 -20.20 35.08
N HIS A 562 11.18 -20.59 36.31
CA HIS A 562 10.16 -21.20 37.17
C HIS A 562 9.06 -20.18 37.50
N GLY A 563 7.79 -20.54 37.26
CA GLY A 563 6.64 -19.64 37.46
C GLY A 563 6.31 -18.71 36.29
N TYR A 564 7.06 -18.84 35.18
CA TYR A 564 6.81 -18.14 33.94
C TYR A 564 6.41 -19.12 32.84
N SER A 565 5.43 -18.71 32.03
CA SER A 565 5.00 -19.41 30.83
C SER A 565 5.34 -18.59 29.59
N VAL A 566 5.76 -19.27 28.53
CA VAL A 566 5.92 -18.66 27.21
C VAL A 566 4.77 -19.16 26.34
N ASN A 567 3.84 -18.27 26.01
CA ASN A 567 2.76 -18.62 25.11
C ASN A 567 3.28 -18.72 23.67
N GLY A 568 2.46 -19.24 22.75
CA GLY A 568 2.88 -19.33 21.35
C GLY A 568 3.28 -17.98 20.75
N PHE A 569 2.83 -16.85 21.34
CA PHE A 569 3.07 -15.50 20.85
C PHE A 569 4.49 -15.02 21.07
N GLY A 570 5.30 -15.82 21.76
CA GLY A 570 6.56 -15.33 22.29
C GLY A 570 6.29 -14.25 23.35
N HIS A 571 5.17 -14.32 24.08
CA HIS A 571 5.01 -13.54 25.29
C HIS A 571 5.38 -14.41 26.48
N ILE A 572 6.25 -13.89 27.31
CA ILE A 572 6.55 -14.38 28.65
C ILE A 572 5.48 -13.79 29.57
N THR A 573 4.86 -14.61 30.41
CA THR A 573 3.82 -14.22 31.37
C THR A 573 4.03 -14.94 32.69
N LYS A 574 3.61 -14.34 33.81
CA LYS A 574 3.44 -15.10 35.06
C LYS A 574 2.30 -16.12 34.89
N ASP A 575 2.44 -17.28 35.52
CA ASP A 575 1.46 -18.36 35.39
C ASP A 575 0.06 -17.92 35.84
N GLY A 576 -0.95 -18.16 34.98
CA GLY A 576 -2.35 -17.80 35.24
C GLY A 576 -2.72 -16.34 34.93
N CYS A 577 -1.81 -15.52 34.42
CA CYS A 577 -2.11 -14.14 34.01
C CYS A 577 -2.76 -14.06 32.62
N THR A 578 -3.66 -13.07 32.45
CA THR A 578 -4.23 -12.70 31.15
C THR A 578 -3.42 -11.54 30.56
N VAL A 579 -3.25 -11.52 29.24
CA VAL A 579 -2.40 -10.54 28.53
C VAL A 579 -3.23 -9.37 28.02
N GLU A 580 -2.90 -8.16 28.46
CA GLU A 580 -3.58 -6.90 28.09
C GLU A 580 -2.57 -5.80 27.68
N ILE A 581 -1.72 -6.09 26.70
CA ILE A 581 -0.61 -5.22 26.26
C ILE A 581 -1.08 -3.80 25.88
N ASP A 582 -2.18 -3.70 25.12
CA ASP A 582 -2.66 -2.41 24.62
C ASP A 582 -3.08 -1.51 25.78
N GLU A 583 -3.69 -2.06 26.83
CA GLU A 583 -4.09 -1.28 27.99
C GLU A 583 -2.88 -0.91 28.84
N ASN A 584 -1.92 -1.81 29.04
CA ASN A 584 -0.69 -1.49 29.78
C ASN A 584 0.10 -0.33 29.16
N ILE A 585 0.20 -0.26 27.82
CA ILE A 585 0.86 0.86 27.13
C ILE A 585 0.06 2.15 27.31
N ARG A 586 -1.27 2.10 27.25
CA ARG A 586 -2.12 3.28 27.47
C ARG A 586 -2.01 3.79 28.90
N ASP A 587 -2.08 2.90 29.87
CA ASP A 587 -1.94 3.22 31.30
C ASP A 587 -0.57 3.84 31.57
N TYR A 588 0.49 3.26 31.02
CA TYR A 588 1.84 3.83 31.15
C TYR A 588 1.90 5.28 30.63
N ILE A 589 1.44 5.52 29.40
CA ILE A 589 1.46 6.87 28.81
C ILE A 589 0.57 7.86 29.59
N ARG A 590 -0.53 7.37 30.18
CA ARG A 590 -1.42 8.15 31.04
C ARG A 590 -0.74 8.55 32.35
N ASP A 591 -0.01 7.63 32.96
CA ASP A 591 0.65 7.81 34.25
C ASP A 591 1.92 8.67 34.17
N VAL A 592 2.54 8.76 32.99
CA VAL A 592 3.68 9.66 32.74
C VAL A 592 3.31 11.14 32.99
N GLN A 593 2.05 11.55 32.80
CA GLN A 593 1.54 12.91 33.06
C GLN A 593 2.36 14.06 32.42
N ARG A 594 3.03 13.77 31.30
CA ARG A 594 3.79 14.76 30.49
C ARG A 594 3.88 14.29 29.04
N GLU A 595 4.47 15.14 28.20
CA GLU A 595 4.89 14.75 26.87
C GLU A 595 6.00 13.69 26.95
N ILE A 596 5.90 12.66 26.11
CA ILE A 596 6.85 11.55 26.01
C ILE A 596 7.19 11.24 24.56
N THR A 597 8.46 10.97 24.30
CA THR A 597 8.98 10.64 22.96
C THR A 597 8.97 9.14 22.69
N TYR A 598 9.01 8.75 21.41
CA TYR A 598 9.20 7.33 21.07
C TYR A 598 10.51 6.76 21.61
N ASP A 599 11.59 7.55 21.67
CA ASP A 599 12.88 7.11 22.19
C ASP A 599 12.80 6.82 23.71
N GLU A 600 12.09 7.67 24.47
CA GLU A 600 11.80 7.42 25.88
C GLU A 600 10.94 6.17 26.06
N LEU A 601 9.86 6.02 25.28
CA LEU A 601 8.99 4.84 25.34
C LEU A 601 9.73 3.55 24.99
N GLU A 602 10.59 3.56 23.97
CA GLU A 602 11.40 2.38 23.60
C GLU A 602 12.36 1.99 24.71
N LYS A 603 12.94 2.97 25.40
CA LYS A 603 13.86 2.75 26.50
C LYS A 603 13.15 2.24 27.76
N GLU A 604 12.03 2.85 28.12
CA GLU A 604 11.27 2.54 29.34
C GLU A 604 10.44 1.26 29.19
N LEU A 605 9.92 0.99 27.99
CA LEU A 605 9.17 -0.22 27.62
C LEU A 605 10.00 -1.15 26.75
N TRP A 606 11.29 -1.31 27.05
CA TRP A 606 12.24 -2.11 26.25
C TRP A 606 11.78 -3.56 26.02
N PHE A 607 10.94 -4.07 26.92
CA PHE A 607 10.35 -5.41 26.89
C PHE A 607 9.15 -5.53 25.93
N ILE A 608 8.78 -4.46 25.21
CA ILE A 608 7.73 -4.41 24.18
C ILE A 608 8.34 -3.90 22.86
N PRO A 609 8.08 -4.53 21.71
CA PRO A 609 8.59 -4.07 20.42
C PRO A 609 8.12 -2.65 20.10
N LEU A 610 9.02 -1.79 19.61
CA LEU A 610 8.70 -0.42 19.23
C LEU A 610 7.53 -0.32 18.24
N GLU A 611 7.41 -1.24 17.29
CA GLU A 611 6.28 -1.25 16.35
C GLU A 611 4.93 -1.53 17.02
N LYS A 612 4.92 -2.31 18.11
CA LYS A 612 3.71 -2.53 18.92
C LYS A 612 3.33 -1.26 19.69
N ILE A 613 4.31 -0.57 20.29
CA ILE A 613 4.12 0.71 20.96
C ILE A 613 3.55 1.74 19.98
N LYS A 614 4.19 1.91 18.81
CA LYS A 614 3.72 2.81 17.75
C LYS A 614 2.31 2.47 17.29
N GLN A 615 1.98 1.18 17.15
CA GLN A 615 0.63 0.77 16.80
C GLN A 615 -0.39 1.29 17.83
N VAL A 616 -0.17 1.03 19.12
CA VAL A 616 -1.11 1.43 20.18
C VAL A 616 -1.26 2.94 20.23
N VAL A 617 -0.14 3.67 20.18
CA VAL A 617 -0.13 5.15 20.14
C VAL A 617 -0.95 5.68 18.95
N ARG A 618 -0.77 5.11 17.75
CA ARG A 618 -1.49 5.55 16.55
C ARG A 618 -2.99 5.21 16.57
N THR A 619 -3.37 4.11 17.20
CA THR A 619 -4.77 3.66 17.24
C THR A 619 -5.57 4.28 18.39
N THR A 620 -4.90 4.83 19.40
CA THR A 620 -5.53 5.36 20.59
C THR A 620 -5.78 6.86 20.43
N SER A 621 -7.03 7.23 20.15
CA SER A 621 -7.37 8.64 19.88
C SER A 621 -7.11 9.59 21.06
N SER A 622 -7.17 9.11 22.31
CA SER A 622 -6.87 9.89 23.51
C SER A 622 -5.38 10.19 23.68
N ILE A 623 -4.50 9.57 22.89
CA ILE A 623 -3.07 9.89 22.85
C ILE A 623 -2.84 10.85 21.67
N ILE A 624 -2.61 12.12 21.99
CA ILE A 624 -2.40 13.16 20.99
C ILE A 624 -0.93 13.27 20.63
N ASN A 625 -0.64 13.45 19.33
CA ASN A 625 0.71 13.78 18.88
C ASN A 625 0.99 15.25 19.14
N THR A 626 1.95 15.62 19.99
CA THR A 626 2.20 17.03 20.32
C THR A 626 3.27 17.64 19.43
N ALA A 627 4.30 16.88 19.07
CA ALA A 627 5.38 17.26 18.17
C ALA A 627 5.90 16.03 17.38
N SER A 628 6.97 16.20 16.58
CA SER A 628 7.61 15.09 15.89
C SER A 628 8.00 13.99 16.88
N ASN A 629 7.52 12.76 16.67
CA ASN A 629 7.75 11.61 17.54
C ASN A 629 7.43 11.82 19.04
N THR A 630 6.62 12.82 19.38
CA THR A 630 6.27 13.18 20.77
C THR A 630 4.76 13.12 20.97
N TYR A 631 4.33 12.52 22.08
CA TYR A 631 2.94 12.19 22.36
C TYR A 631 2.59 12.49 23.81
N MET A 632 1.29 12.63 24.09
CA MET A 632 0.78 12.86 25.43
C MET A 632 -0.64 12.29 25.54
N ALA A 633 -0.99 11.73 26.69
CA ALA A 633 -2.38 11.39 27.02
C ALA A 633 -3.20 12.67 27.22
N ILE A 634 -4.40 12.75 26.64
CA ILE A 634 -5.24 13.95 26.73
C ILE A 634 -5.63 14.29 28.17
N GLU A 635 -5.71 13.29 29.04
CA GLU A 635 -5.98 13.41 30.47
C GLU A 635 -4.91 14.25 31.20
N THR A 636 -3.72 14.38 30.62
CA THR A 636 -2.64 15.24 31.13
C THR A 636 -2.92 16.73 30.88
N PHE A 637 -3.81 17.06 29.94
CA PHE A 637 -4.09 18.44 29.58
C PHE A 637 -4.96 19.11 30.66
N PRO A 638 -4.47 20.16 31.35
CA PRO A 638 -5.06 20.67 32.58
C PRO A 638 -6.21 21.66 32.32
N VAL A 639 -7.30 21.16 31.76
CA VAL A 639 -8.54 21.93 31.51
C VAL A 639 -9.73 21.21 32.09
N THR A 640 -10.50 21.91 32.92
CA THR A 640 -11.72 21.37 33.54
C THR A 640 -12.91 21.41 32.59
N ASN A 641 -13.95 20.61 32.87
CA ASN A 641 -15.19 20.63 32.08
C ASN A 641 -15.91 21.99 32.09
N GLU A 642 -15.80 22.78 33.16
CA GLU A 642 -16.38 24.13 33.19
C GLU A 642 -15.56 25.12 32.35
N GLU A 643 -14.23 25.06 32.42
CA GLU A 643 -13.37 25.84 31.52
C GLU A 643 -13.57 25.46 30.05
N LEU A 644 -13.80 24.17 29.75
CA LEU A 644 -14.05 23.72 28.38
C LEU A 644 -15.35 24.30 27.80
N LYS A 645 -16.39 24.45 28.62
CA LYS A 645 -17.64 25.13 28.19
C LYS A 645 -17.39 26.60 27.86
N GLU A 646 -16.58 27.27 28.69
CA GLU A 646 -16.24 28.67 28.46
C GLU A 646 -15.38 28.85 27.21
N ILE A 647 -14.36 28.00 27.02
CA ILE A 647 -13.55 27.97 25.79
C ILE A 647 -14.45 27.76 24.56
N ARG A 648 -15.42 26.85 24.62
CA ARG A 648 -16.36 26.64 23.53
C ARG A 648 -17.14 27.91 23.17
N ARG A 649 -17.60 28.67 24.17
CA ARG A 649 -18.28 29.96 23.98
C ARG A 649 -17.35 30.98 23.29
N VAL A 650 -16.15 31.15 23.82
CA VAL A 650 -15.13 32.10 23.31
C VAL A 650 -14.76 31.79 21.86
N ILE A 651 -14.51 30.52 21.53
CA ILE A 651 -14.19 30.11 20.15
C ILE A 651 -15.39 30.36 19.23
N GLY A 652 -16.61 30.04 19.66
CA GLY A 652 -17.82 30.25 18.88
C GLY A 652 -18.05 31.72 18.51
N GLU A 653 -17.88 32.63 19.47
CA GLU A 653 -17.99 34.07 19.26
C GLU A 653 -16.86 34.60 18.36
N ALA A 654 -15.61 34.19 18.62
CA ALA A 654 -14.46 34.60 17.82
C ALA A 654 -14.56 34.11 16.37
N ILE A 655 -15.12 32.93 16.12
CA ILE A 655 -15.40 32.43 14.76
C ILE A 655 -16.50 33.27 14.08
N ALA A 656 -17.53 33.69 14.82
CA ALA A 656 -18.62 34.48 14.26
C ALA A 656 -18.14 35.85 13.77
N ASP A 657 -17.18 36.45 14.48
CA ASP A 657 -16.56 37.73 14.13
C ASP A 657 -15.42 37.59 13.10
N ALA A 658 -14.92 36.37 12.86
CA ALA A 658 -13.80 36.12 11.96
C ALA A 658 -14.22 36.12 10.48
N PRO A 659 -13.40 36.69 9.56
CA PRO A 659 -13.60 36.57 8.13
C PRO A 659 -13.83 35.13 7.69
N ALA A 660 -14.83 34.90 6.83
CA ALA A 660 -15.22 33.57 6.32
C ALA A 660 -15.50 32.50 7.39
N ARG A 661 -15.74 32.90 8.65
CA ARG A 661 -15.87 32.00 9.82
C ARG A 661 -14.65 31.12 10.05
N GLN A 662 -13.47 31.67 9.79
CA GLN A 662 -12.18 30.98 9.99
C GLN A 662 -11.34 31.75 10.99
N LEU A 663 -11.28 31.24 12.22
CA LEU A 663 -10.49 31.85 13.27
C LEU A 663 -9.03 31.39 13.16
N GLN A 664 -8.09 32.33 13.05
CA GLN A 664 -6.67 31.99 13.10
C GLN A 664 -6.30 31.34 14.44
N ALA A 665 -5.44 30.33 14.38
CA ALA A 665 -5.18 29.50 15.54
C ALA A 665 -4.36 30.22 16.64
N ASP A 666 -3.50 31.18 16.28
CA ASP A 666 -2.83 32.09 17.23
C ASP A 666 -3.84 33.05 17.90
N GLU A 667 -4.77 33.61 17.13
CA GLU A 667 -5.80 34.50 17.67
C GLU A 667 -6.75 33.77 18.62
N CYS A 668 -7.09 32.52 18.31
CA CYS A 668 -7.87 31.67 19.21
C CYS A 668 -7.22 31.54 20.58
N ARG A 669 -5.93 31.19 20.64
CA ARG A 669 -5.22 31.09 21.93
C ARG A 669 -5.18 32.44 22.66
N ARG A 670 -4.98 33.55 21.95
CA ARG A 670 -5.03 34.90 22.56
C ARG A 670 -6.39 35.21 23.18
N ARG A 671 -7.48 34.95 22.46
CA ARG A 671 -8.86 35.16 22.95
C ARG A 671 -9.15 34.31 24.19
N ILE A 672 -8.77 33.03 24.14
CA ILE A 672 -8.91 32.12 25.29
C ILE A 672 -8.09 32.64 26.48
N ASN A 673 -6.85 33.06 26.30
CA ASN A 673 -6.02 33.56 27.41
C ASN A 673 -6.61 34.83 28.05
N ILE A 674 -7.17 35.74 27.24
CA ILE A 674 -7.80 36.97 27.74
C ILE A 674 -9.04 36.67 28.58
N GLU A 675 -9.91 35.79 28.10
CA GLU A 675 -11.21 35.51 28.75
C GLU A 675 -11.13 34.41 29.82
N CYS A 676 -10.21 33.46 29.68
CA CYS A 676 -10.00 32.30 30.56
C CYS A 676 -8.60 32.30 31.18
N LYS A 677 -8.30 33.25 32.09
CA LYS A 677 -6.97 33.39 32.71
C LYS A 677 -6.46 32.15 33.43
N SER A 678 -7.33 31.33 34.01
CA SER A 678 -6.91 30.07 34.64
C SER A 678 -6.34 29.07 33.64
N VAL A 679 -6.91 29.01 32.43
CA VAL A 679 -6.44 28.18 31.32
C VAL A 679 -5.06 28.66 30.85
N GLU A 680 -4.85 29.97 30.74
CA GLU A 680 -3.53 30.53 30.41
C GLU A 680 -2.44 30.04 31.38
N ILE A 681 -2.68 30.19 32.69
CA ILE A 681 -1.73 29.78 33.73
C ILE A 681 -1.46 28.26 33.67
N ASN A 682 -2.51 27.46 33.56
CA ASN A 682 -2.40 26.00 33.61
C ASN A 682 -1.76 25.43 32.33
N THR A 683 -1.87 26.14 31.20
CA THR A 683 -1.39 25.66 29.90
C THR A 683 -0.15 26.38 29.38
N GLU A 684 0.46 27.27 30.18
CA GLU A 684 1.64 28.06 29.80
C GLU A 684 2.80 27.19 29.30
N LYS A 685 3.02 26.05 29.95
CA LYS A 685 4.09 25.09 29.60
C LYS A 685 3.91 24.42 28.23
N PHE A 686 2.71 24.46 27.65
CA PHE A 686 2.42 23.79 26.38
C PHE A 686 2.64 24.73 25.19
N SER A 687 3.23 24.18 24.14
CA SER A 687 3.35 24.87 22.85
C SER A 687 1.97 25.16 22.25
N ASN A 688 1.90 26.15 21.35
CA ASN A 688 0.63 26.48 20.68
C ASN A 688 0.08 25.28 19.88
N GLY A 689 0.95 24.51 19.23
CA GLY A 689 0.54 23.31 18.51
C GLY A 689 -0.01 22.22 19.42
N CYS A 690 0.60 22.00 20.60
CA CYS A 690 0.08 21.07 21.60
C CYS A 690 -1.29 21.53 22.12
N PHE A 691 -1.41 22.81 22.48
CA PHE A 691 -2.66 23.42 22.93
C PHE A 691 -3.80 23.25 21.91
N GLN A 692 -3.54 23.53 20.63
CA GLN A 692 -4.52 23.38 19.56
C GLN A 692 -4.95 21.92 19.36
N LYS A 693 -4.01 20.97 19.39
CA LYS A 693 -4.34 19.55 19.21
C LYS A 693 -5.13 18.99 20.39
N ALA A 694 -4.82 19.43 21.61
CA ALA A 694 -5.58 19.06 22.80
C ALA A 694 -7.03 19.58 22.72
N LEU A 695 -7.22 20.88 22.43
CA LEU A 695 -8.56 21.43 22.21
C LEU A 695 -9.26 20.82 21.00
N GLY A 696 -8.53 20.52 19.93
CA GLY A 696 -9.06 19.83 18.76
C GLY A 696 -9.59 18.44 19.06
N TYR A 697 -9.00 17.73 20.01
CA TYR A 697 -9.55 16.47 20.51
C TYR A 697 -10.79 16.71 21.41
N LEU A 698 -10.68 17.62 22.38
CA LEU A 698 -11.72 17.86 23.39
C LEU A 698 -12.99 18.52 22.82
N LEU A 699 -12.86 19.29 21.74
CA LEU A 699 -13.94 20.04 21.09
C LEU A 699 -14.21 19.56 19.64
N LYS A 700 -13.79 18.34 19.30
CA LYS A 700 -13.97 17.72 17.97
C LYS A 700 -15.43 17.63 17.51
N ASP A 701 -16.37 17.78 18.43
CA ASP A 701 -17.80 17.71 18.14
C ASP A 701 -18.38 19.05 17.68
N ASP A 702 -17.71 20.16 18.01
CA ASP A 702 -18.19 21.51 17.72
C ASP A 702 -17.36 22.18 16.60
N PHE A 703 -16.04 21.94 16.59
CA PHE A 703 -15.10 22.64 15.74
C PHE A 703 -14.16 21.69 15.00
N ASN A 704 -13.62 22.19 13.89
CA ASN A 704 -12.51 21.59 13.17
C ASN A 704 -11.24 22.41 13.41
N PHE A 705 -10.20 21.78 13.95
CA PHE A 705 -8.91 22.41 14.22
C PHE A 705 -7.91 21.97 13.15
N THR A 706 -7.35 22.94 12.43
CA THR A 706 -6.21 22.75 11.54
C THR A 706 -4.99 23.49 12.12
N ALA A 707 -3.81 23.28 11.52
CA ALA A 707 -2.59 23.95 11.97
C ALA A 707 -2.66 25.49 11.90
N LYS A 708 -3.53 26.04 11.04
CA LYS A 708 -3.63 27.49 10.78
C LYS A 708 -4.97 28.09 11.23
N PHE A 709 -6.05 27.33 11.07
CA PHE A 709 -7.42 27.82 11.27
C PHE A 709 -8.26 26.88 12.11
N ILE A 710 -9.24 27.48 12.78
CA ILE A 710 -10.30 26.81 13.51
C ILE A 710 -11.62 27.23 12.87
N THR A 711 -12.40 26.24 12.45
CA THR A 711 -13.69 26.45 11.78
C THR A 711 -14.80 25.68 12.49
N PRO A 712 -16.08 26.00 12.24
CA PRO A 712 -17.17 25.10 12.61
C PRO A 712 -17.00 23.73 11.95
N LYS A 713 -17.43 22.66 12.63
CA LYS A 713 -17.24 21.26 12.19
C LYS A 713 -17.66 20.97 10.74
N GLU A 714 -18.71 21.62 10.25
CA GLU A 714 -19.26 21.40 8.89
C GLU A 714 -18.65 22.30 7.80
N ILE A 715 -17.72 23.20 8.16
CA ILE A 715 -17.10 24.12 7.20
C ILE A 715 -15.68 23.64 6.90
N TYR A 716 -15.49 23.14 5.67
CA TYR A 716 -14.16 22.93 5.11
C TYR A 716 -13.55 24.28 4.71
N VAL A 717 -12.24 24.42 4.94
CA VAL A 717 -11.47 25.60 4.50
C VAL A 717 -11.38 25.57 2.97
N ASP A 718 -12.28 26.30 2.30
CA ASP A 718 -12.24 26.51 0.86
C ASP A 718 -11.60 27.88 0.56
N THR A 719 -10.29 27.85 0.32
CA THR A 719 -9.50 29.04 -0.03
C THR A 719 -9.95 29.66 -1.33
N ALA A 720 -10.49 28.86 -2.26
CA ALA A 720 -11.02 29.37 -3.51
C ALA A 720 -12.29 30.19 -3.29
N LYS A 721 -13.17 29.73 -2.39
CA LYS A 721 -14.36 30.49 -2.00
C LYS A 721 -13.99 31.84 -1.36
N MET A 722 -12.96 31.88 -0.51
CA MET A 722 -12.50 33.12 0.12
C MET A 722 -12.01 34.16 -0.91
N TYR A 723 -11.20 33.77 -1.89
CA TYR A 723 -10.78 34.69 -2.97
C TYR A 723 -11.96 35.14 -3.84
N ARG A 724 -12.94 34.26 -4.13
CA ARG A 724 -14.15 34.65 -4.88
C ARG A 724 -14.99 35.67 -4.12
N GLU A 725 -15.19 35.48 -2.82
CA GLU A 725 -15.93 36.43 -1.97
C GLU A 725 -15.19 37.77 -1.89
N PHE A 726 -13.86 37.75 -1.70
CA PHE A 726 -13.02 38.95 -1.74
C PHE A 726 -13.22 39.76 -3.03
N CYS A 727 -13.23 39.09 -4.19
CA CYS A 727 -13.45 39.73 -5.49
C CYS A 727 -14.91 40.17 -5.68
N ALA A 728 -15.89 39.37 -5.26
CA ALA A 728 -17.31 39.65 -5.47
C ALA A 728 -17.78 40.92 -4.76
N GLU A 729 -17.26 41.19 -3.56
CA GLU A 729 -17.59 42.35 -2.72
C GLU A 729 -16.97 43.67 -3.20
N ARG A 730 -16.05 43.63 -4.17
CA ARG A 730 -15.27 44.79 -4.61
C ARG A 730 -15.44 45.04 -6.10
N ASP A 731 -15.59 46.31 -6.44
CA ASP A 731 -15.58 46.75 -7.84
C ASP A 731 -14.14 46.99 -8.32
N THR A 732 -13.26 47.42 -7.41
CA THR A 732 -11.83 47.65 -7.64
C THR A 732 -11.02 47.33 -6.38
N PHE A 733 -9.79 46.86 -6.53
CA PHE A 733 -8.83 46.73 -5.41
C PHE A 733 -7.37 46.84 -5.91
N THR A 734 -6.43 47.08 -4.99
CA THR A 734 -5.00 47.16 -5.28
C THR A 734 -4.27 45.85 -5.02
N MET A 735 -3.05 45.72 -5.56
CA MET A 735 -2.18 44.57 -5.31
C MET A 735 -1.79 44.48 -3.84
N ASP A 736 -1.63 45.62 -3.15
CA ASP A 736 -1.33 45.65 -1.72
C ASP A 736 -2.50 45.16 -0.87
N GLU A 737 -3.75 45.53 -1.20
CA GLU A 737 -4.96 45.02 -0.52
C GLU A 737 -5.10 43.50 -0.71
N LEU A 738 -4.80 43.01 -1.92
CA LEU A 738 -4.81 41.57 -2.21
C LEU A 738 -3.72 40.82 -1.44
N LYS A 739 -2.53 41.43 -1.26
CA LYS A 739 -1.43 40.88 -0.45
C LYS A 739 -1.78 40.85 1.03
N GLU A 740 -2.40 41.91 1.54
CA GLU A 740 -2.87 41.96 2.93
C GLU A 740 -3.88 40.84 3.18
N PHE A 741 -4.86 40.67 2.29
CA PHE A 741 -5.81 39.58 2.35
C PHE A 741 -5.15 38.19 2.30
N SER A 742 -4.25 37.96 1.33
CA SER A 742 -3.49 36.70 1.20
C SER A 742 -2.71 36.36 2.48
N LYS A 743 -2.16 37.36 3.15
CA LYS A 743 -1.47 37.23 4.44
C LYS A 743 -2.44 36.92 5.59
N GLU A 744 -3.61 37.55 5.62
CA GLU A 744 -4.67 37.28 6.61
C GLU A 744 -5.17 35.83 6.52
N ILE A 745 -5.35 35.29 5.32
CA ILE A 745 -5.78 33.90 5.13
C ILE A 745 -4.63 32.90 4.97
N ASP A 746 -3.38 33.35 5.12
CA ASP A 746 -2.13 32.57 5.07
C ASP A 746 -2.09 31.54 3.91
N THR A 747 -2.47 32.00 2.72
CA THR A 747 -2.42 31.24 1.46
C THR A 747 -1.85 32.05 0.32
N PRO A 748 -1.13 31.44 -0.65
CA PRO A 748 -0.65 32.14 -1.83
C PRO A 748 -1.80 32.76 -2.64
N ILE A 749 -1.52 33.88 -3.31
CA ILE A 749 -2.47 34.56 -4.20
C ILE A 749 -2.89 33.61 -5.33
N ARG A 750 -4.21 33.38 -5.44
CA ARG A 750 -4.83 32.52 -6.45
C ARG A 750 -5.25 33.34 -7.67
N HIS A 751 -4.28 33.66 -8.53
CA HIS A 751 -4.51 34.44 -9.75
C HIS A 751 -5.51 33.79 -10.70
N ASP A 752 -5.55 32.45 -10.74
CA ASP A 752 -6.53 31.68 -11.49
C ASP A 752 -7.97 32.03 -11.11
N ILE A 753 -8.23 32.32 -9.83
CA ILE A 753 -9.57 32.67 -9.33
C ILE A 753 -9.83 34.17 -9.45
N ILE A 754 -8.80 34.98 -9.25
CA ILE A 754 -8.93 36.44 -9.34
C ILE A 754 -9.33 36.84 -10.76
N HIS A 755 -8.67 36.24 -11.76
CA HIS A 755 -8.91 36.55 -13.17
C HIS A 755 -10.23 35.96 -13.73
N ASP A 756 -11.00 35.20 -12.93
CA ASP A 756 -12.36 34.78 -13.28
C ASP A 756 -13.36 35.96 -13.29
N SER A 757 -13.10 37.00 -12.49
CA SER A 757 -14.04 38.13 -12.31
C SER A 757 -13.37 39.51 -12.26
N MET A 758 -12.03 39.55 -12.21
CA MET A 758 -11.25 40.78 -12.11
C MET A 758 -10.21 40.86 -13.23
N VAL A 759 -10.02 42.06 -13.75
CA VAL A 759 -9.08 42.41 -14.81
C VAL A 759 -8.00 43.30 -14.21
N ARG A 760 -6.74 42.91 -14.35
CA ARG A 760 -5.61 43.74 -13.92
C ARG A 760 -5.29 44.76 -14.99
N ILE A 761 -5.49 46.04 -14.70
CA ILE A 761 -5.34 47.11 -15.70
C ILE A 761 -3.94 47.73 -15.71
N ASP A 762 -3.21 47.64 -14.59
CA ASP A 762 -1.84 48.13 -14.45
C ASP A 762 -1.07 47.36 -13.35
N GLY A 763 0.09 47.87 -12.95
CA GLY A 763 0.95 47.21 -11.97
C GLY A 763 0.34 47.08 -10.57
N ASP A 764 -0.71 47.83 -10.26
CA ASP A 764 -1.30 47.85 -8.91
C ASP A 764 -2.81 47.60 -8.92
N THR A 765 -3.53 47.98 -9.97
CA THR A 765 -4.99 48.07 -9.92
C THR A 765 -5.70 46.90 -10.61
N PHE A 766 -6.70 46.34 -9.92
CA PHE A 766 -7.67 45.38 -10.45
C PHE A 766 -9.06 46.02 -10.51
N VAL A 767 -9.79 45.75 -11.60
CA VAL A 767 -11.17 46.21 -11.81
C VAL A 767 -12.06 45.05 -12.19
N LYS A 768 -13.33 45.11 -11.82
CA LYS A 768 -14.29 44.06 -12.16
C LYS A 768 -14.44 43.93 -13.68
N ASP A 769 -14.55 42.70 -14.18
CA ASP A 769 -14.74 42.41 -15.61
C ASP A 769 -15.94 43.19 -16.22
N SER A 770 -17.02 43.34 -15.46
CA SER A 770 -18.21 44.10 -15.85
C SER A 770 -17.98 45.61 -16.04
N MET A 771 -16.86 46.15 -15.57
CA MET A 771 -16.50 47.57 -15.73
C MET A 771 -15.63 47.85 -16.96
N ILE A 772 -15.19 46.80 -17.66
CA ILE A 772 -14.34 46.91 -18.84
C ILE A 772 -14.95 46.16 -20.02
N THR A 773 -14.97 46.79 -21.19
CA THR A 773 -15.56 46.19 -22.40
C THR A 773 -14.50 46.03 -23.48
N PHE A 774 -14.29 44.80 -23.93
CA PHE A 774 -13.39 44.47 -25.03
C PHE A 774 -14.17 44.14 -26.31
N ASP A 775 -13.77 44.73 -27.44
CA ASP A 775 -14.16 44.22 -28.76
C ASP A 775 -13.19 43.11 -29.16
N ALA A 776 -13.41 41.92 -28.61
CA ALA A 776 -12.47 40.80 -28.71
C ALA A 776 -12.16 40.44 -30.17
N LYS A 777 -13.18 40.47 -31.04
CA LYS A 777 -13.01 40.20 -32.48
C LYS A 777 -12.09 41.20 -33.15
N LYS A 778 -12.28 42.49 -32.89
CA LYS A 778 -11.44 43.54 -33.47
C LYS A 778 -10.01 43.48 -32.94
N ILE A 779 -9.85 43.21 -31.64
CA ILE A 779 -8.53 43.10 -31.00
C ILE A 779 -7.79 41.87 -31.53
N ASP A 780 -8.44 40.71 -31.57
CA ASP A 780 -7.83 39.47 -32.05
C ASP A 780 -7.47 39.55 -33.53
N SER A 781 -8.34 40.11 -34.39
CA SER A 781 -8.01 40.38 -35.79
C SER A 781 -6.81 41.32 -35.93
N PHE A 782 -6.74 42.37 -35.11
CA PHE A 782 -5.60 43.27 -35.13
C PHE A 782 -4.28 42.55 -34.75
N ILE A 783 -4.31 41.74 -33.70
CA ILE A 783 -3.14 40.95 -33.25
C ILE A 783 -2.72 39.97 -34.33
N GLU A 784 -3.66 39.24 -34.94
CA GLU A 784 -3.38 38.26 -35.99
C GLU A 784 -2.76 38.89 -37.24
N GLU A 785 -3.30 40.02 -37.71
CA GLU A 785 -2.89 40.65 -38.96
C GLU A 785 -1.59 41.46 -38.83
N ASN A 786 -1.31 42.03 -37.65
CA ASN A 786 -0.25 43.05 -37.49
C ASN A 786 0.85 42.68 -36.50
N ILE A 787 0.64 41.68 -35.63
CA ILE A 787 1.54 41.38 -34.51
C ILE A 787 2.04 39.94 -34.55
N CYS A 788 1.16 38.96 -34.36
CA CYS A 788 1.52 37.56 -34.24
C CYS A 788 1.26 36.79 -35.54
N THR A 789 2.17 36.95 -36.50
CA THR A 789 2.15 36.22 -37.78
C THR A 789 2.69 34.79 -37.68
N GLY A 790 3.43 34.48 -36.61
CA GLY A 790 3.89 33.13 -36.26
C GLY A 790 2.94 32.39 -35.34
N LYS A 791 3.35 31.21 -34.86
CA LYS A 791 2.55 30.35 -33.97
C LYS A 791 2.35 30.93 -32.57
N TYR A 792 3.33 31.68 -32.09
CA TYR A 792 3.36 32.26 -30.76
C TYR A 792 4.19 33.56 -30.74
N MET A 793 4.03 34.37 -29.70
CA MET A 793 4.84 35.55 -29.43
C MET A 793 4.85 35.90 -27.94
N SER A 794 6.00 36.31 -27.41
CA SER A 794 6.09 36.82 -26.03
C SER A 794 5.33 38.14 -25.85
N LEU A 795 4.61 38.28 -24.74
CA LEU A 795 3.89 39.52 -24.39
C LEU A 795 4.81 40.75 -24.31
N LYS A 796 6.07 40.58 -23.89
CA LYS A 796 7.04 41.69 -23.84
C LYS A 796 7.45 42.20 -25.22
N LEU A 797 7.43 41.34 -26.25
CA LEU A 797 7.72 41.79 -27.61
C LEU A 797 6.55 42.63 -28.16
N ILE A 798 5.32 42.29 -27.75
CA ILE A 798 4.09 43.00 -28.11
C ILE A 798 3.99 44.37 -27.44
N SER A 799 4.58 44.56 -26.25
CA SER A 799 4.46 45.82 -25.51
C SER A 799 5.00 47.04 -26.27
N SER A 800 5.93 46.83 -27.20
CA SER A 800 6.48 47.88 -28.08
C SER A 800 5.45 48.47 -29.06
N VAL A 801 4.40 47.72 -29.39
CA VAL A 801 3.34 48.10 -30.36
C VAL A 801 1.97 48.28 -29.71
N ILE A 802 1.91 48.20 -28.36
CA ILE A 802 0.66 48.21 -27.60
C ILE A 802 -0.17 49.50 -27.78
N SER A 803 0.48 50.61 -28.13
CA SER A 803 -0.17 51.89 -28.41
C SER A 803 -1.04 51.87 -29.68
N ASN A 804 -0.85 50.88 -30.54
CA ASN A 804 -1.57 50.75 -31.80
C ASN A 804 -2.83 49.86 -31.68
N PHE A 805 -3.07 49.27 -30.51
CA PHE A 805 -4.22 48.41 -30.30
C PHE A 805 -5.54 49.19 -30.41
N PRO A 806 -6.64 48.51 -30.80
CA PRO A 806 -7.98 49.08 -30.71
C PRO A 806 -8.25 49.65 -29.30
N SER A 807 -8.87 50.83 -29.24
CA SER A 807 -9.18 51.49 -27.97
C SER A 807 -10.11 50.65 -27.11
N VAL A 808 -9.77 50.50 -25.83
CA VAL A 808 -10.65 49.96 -24.79
C VAL A 808 -11.30 51.14 -24.07
N GLU A 809 -12.61 51.08 -23.83
CA GLU A 809 -13.33 52.20 -23.20
C GLU A 809 -12.76 52.46 -21.80
N ASN A 810 -12.49 53.74 -21.48
CA ASN A 810 -11.97 54.21 -20.18
C ASN A 810 -10.60 53.68 -19.73
N TYR A 811 -9.96 52.77 -20.48
CA TYR A 811 -8.67 52.18 -20.10
C TYR A 811 -7.63 52.29 -21.22
N ARG A 812 -6.36 52.49 -20.82
CA ARG A 812 -5.22 52.44 -21.74
C ARG A 812 -4.62 51.06 -21.71
N TRP A 813 -4.10 50.61 -22.86
CA TRP A 813 -3.35 49.37 -22.92
C TRP A 813 -2.06 49.46 -22.10
N THR A 814 -1.91 48.48 -21.20
CA THR A 814 -0.68 48.18 -20.48
C THR A 814 -0.35 46.71 -20.73
N GLY A 815 0.89 46.31 -20.45
CA GLY A 815 1.26 44.89 -20.51
C GLY A 815 0.42 44.01 -19.58
N TYR A 816 0.01 44.53 -18.42
CA TYR A 816 -0.89 43.84 -17.48
C TYR A 816 -2.31 43.70 -18.03
N LEU A 817 -2.82 44.73 -18.71
CA LEU A 817 -4.12 44.68 -19.35
C LEU A 817 -4.12 43.69 -20.53
N LEU A 818 -3.02 43.64 -21.29
CA LEU A 818 -2.83 42.65 -22.34
C LEU A 818 -2.74 41.24 -21.79
N GLU A 819 -1.96 41.02 -20.73
CA GLU A 819 -1.87 39.73 -20.03
C GLU A 819 -3.27 39.25 -19.56
N SER A 820 -4.05 40.13 -18.95
CA SER A 820 -5.43 39.82 -18.52
C SER A 820 -6.39 39.58 -19.70
N TYR A 821 -6.27 40.35 -20.78
CA TYR A 821 -7.09 40.19 -21.98
C TYR A 821 -6.86 38.83 -22.65
N ILE A 822 -5.60 38.45 -22.88
CA ILE A 822 -5.26 37.18 -23.52
C ILE A 822 -5.65 36.00 -22.63
N TYR A 823 -5.54 36.14 -21.31
CA TYR A 823 -5.91 35.07 -20.37
C TYR A 823 -7.43 34.80 -20.33
N SER A 824 -8.27 35.85 -20.26
CA SER A 824 -9.72 35.69 -19.99
C SER A 824 -10.66 36.04 -21.13
N PHE A 825 -10.23 36.78 -22.16
CA PHE A 825 -11.15 37.41 -23.14
C PHE A 825 -10.85 37.12 -24.61
N SER A 826 -9.63 36.74 -24.98
CA SER A 826 -9.29 36.45 -26.38
C SER A 826 -9.98 35.17 -26.86
N GLU A 827 -10.52 35.20 -28.08
CA GLU A 827 -11.15 34.05 -28.74
C GLU A 827 -10.14 33.27 -29.61
N LYS A 828 -9.03 33.90 -30.02
CA LYS A 828 -8.02 33.30 -30.91
C LYS A 828 -6.69 32.96 -30.26
N PHE A 829 -6.40 33.53 -29.10
CA PHE A 829 -5.12 33.39 -28.45
C PHE A 829 -5.28 32.91 -27.01
N GLN A 830 -4.32 32.11 -26.54
CA GLN A 830 -4.21 31.67 -25.15
C GLN A 830 -2.91 32.15 -24.54
N LEU A 831 -2.93 32.43 -23.24
CA LEU A 831 -1.75 32.76 -22.48
C LEU A 831 -1.08 31.49 -21.95
N MET A 832 0.18 31.27 -22.30
CA MET A 832 1.06 30.31 -21.65
C MET A 832 2.03 31.06 -20.74
N ASN A 833 1.87 30.93 -19.43
CA ASN A 833 2.76 31.49 -18.43
C ASN A 833 2.99 30.50 -17.28
N SER A 834 4.12 30.64 -16.58
CA SER A 834 4.41 29.84 -15.38
C SER A 834 3.71 30.39 -14.13
N SER A 835 3.56 31.70 -14.05
CA SER A 835 2.83 32.42 -12.99
C SER A 835 2.64 33.87 -13.39
N PHE A 836 1.58 34.51 -12.90
CA PHE A 836 1.43 35.96 -12.93
C PHE A 836 2.51 36.61 -12.06
N SER A 837 3.13 37.67 -12.58
CA SER A 837 4.21 38.37 -11.90
C SER A 837 3.68 39.59 -11.16
N GLU A 838 4.25 39.87 -9.99
CA GLU A 838 3.85 41.02 -9.17
C GLU A 838 4.26 42.34 -9.82
N ASN A 839 5.52 42.46 -10.25
CA ASN A 839 6.13 43.74 -10.64
C ASN A 839 6.41 43.82 -12.15
N ASP A 840 5.91 42.86 -12.92
CA ASP A 840 6.17 42.73 -14.34
C ASP A 840 5.06 41.91 -14.99
N PHE A 841 4.96 41.93 -16.32
CA PHE A 841 4.04 41.08 -17.10
C PHE A 841 4.88 40.17 -18.00
N ASN A 842 4.65 38.86 -17.92
CA ASN A 842 5.46 37.87 -18.61
C ASN A 842 4.58 36.71 -19.06
N GLY A 843 4.97 36.08 -20.16
CA GLY A 843 4.20 34.99 -20.73
C GLY A 843 4.18 35.05 -22.24
N VAL A 844 3.68 33.98 -22.82
CA VAL A 844 3.69 33.76 -24.25
C VAL A 844 2.27 33.63 -24.73
N MET A 845 1.92 34.46 -25.69
CA MET A 845 0.66 34.37 -26.40
C MET A 845 0.80 33.32 -27.49
N VAL A 846 -0.09 32.33 -27.48
CA VAL A 846 -0.09 31.22 -28.45
C VAL A 846 -1.40 31.22 -29.21
N ARG A 847 -1.36 31.02 -30.52
CA ARG A 847 -2.57 30.92 -31.35
C ARG A 847 -3.26 29.58 -31.13
N HIS A 848 -4.59 29.58 -31.02
CA HIS A 848 -5.36 28.33 -30.92
C HIS A 848 -5.25 27.43 -32.17
N ASP A 849 -5.01 28.01 -33.35
CA ASP A 849 -4.86 27.28 -34.61
C ASP A 849 -3.45 26.69 -34.83
N ALA A 850 -2.50 26.95 -33.91
CA ALA A 850 -1.12 26.49 -34.04
C ALA A 850 -0.90 25.02 -33.61
N GLY A 851 -1.94 24.35 -33.11
CA GLY A 851 -1.87 23.01 -32.50
C GLY A 851 -1.45 23.04 -31.03
N SER A 852 -1.33 21.87 -30.40
CA SER A 852 -0.77 21.75 -29.06
C SER A 852 0.73 22.08 -29.10
N ILE A 853 1.12 23.14 -28.40
CA ILE A 853 2.53 23.54 -28.24
C ILE A 853 2.88 23.40 -26.77
N GLU A 854 3.86 22.55 -26.48
CA GLU A 854 4.42 22.42 -25.14
C GLU A 854 5.40 23.56 -24.86
N TYR A 855 5.54 23.93 -23.59
CA TYR A 855 6.40 25.06 -23.20
C TYR A 855 7.88 24.78 -23.52
N ASP A 856 8.34 23.53 -23.38
CA ASP A 856 9.72 23.13 -23.71
C ASP A 856 10.02 23.29 -25.20
N ASP A 857 9.06 22.99 -26.08
CA ASP A 857 9.20 23.16 -27.54
C ASP A 857 9.30 24.63 -27.92
N LEU A 858 8.56 25.48 -27.21
CA LEU A 858 8.59 26.93 -27.38
C LEU A 858 9.96 27.48 -27.00
N ILE A 859 10.46 27.12 -25.81
CA ILE A 859 11.79 27.55 -25.35
C ILE A 859 12.88 27.02 -26.28
N PHE A 860 12.76 25.78 -26.75
CA PHE A 860 13.67 25.21 -27.74
C PHE A 860 13.70 26.02 -29.04
N ASP A 861 12.54 26.36 -29.59
CA ASP A 861 12.41 27.12 -30.84
C ASP A 861 12.99 28.54 -30.70
N VAL A 862 12.76 29.21 -29.56
CA VAL A 862 13.37 30.51 -29.25
C VAL A 862 14.90 30.41 -29.20
N LEU A 863 15.44 29.42 -28.49
CA LEU A 863 16.88 29.23 -28.33
C LEU A 863 17.57 28.71 -29.60
N LEU A 864 16.84 28.11 -30.53
CA LEU A 864 17.34 27.74 -31.85
C LEU A 864 17.76 28.98 -32.66
N HIS A 865 17.11 30.12 -32.40
CA HIS A 865 17.35 31.38 -33.11
C HIS A 865 18.25 32.36 -32.33
N LYS A 866 18.69 32.01 -31.11
CA LYS A 866 19.59 32.84 -30.30
C LYS A 866 20.99 32.24 -30.17
N GLU A 867 22.03 33.07 -30.23
CA GLU A 867 23.43 32.66 -30.06
C GLU A 867 23.84 32.62 -28.58
N CYS A 868 23.18 31.79 -27.78
CA CYS A 868 23.55 31.54 -26.39
C CYS A 868 24.56 30.38 -26.28
N GLU A 869 25.65 30.58 -25.56
CA GLU A 869 26.70 29.57 -25.33
C GLU A 869 26.57 28.92 -23.95
N THR A 870 26.10 29.67 -22.95
CA THR A 870 25.93 29.18 -21.58
C THR A 870 24.46 29.15 -21.15
N THR A 871 24.18 28.30 -20.15
CA THR A 871 22.86 28.23 -19.52
C THR A 871 22.45 29.57 -18.91
N ASP A 872 23.39 30.31 -18.31
CA ASP A 872 23.12 31.61 -17.69
C ASP A 872 22.74 32.67 -18.73
N GLU A 873 23.42 32.67 -19.88
CA GLU A 873 23.06 33.53 -21.02
C GLU A 873 21.66 33.19 -21.54
N ALA A 874 21.36 31.91 -21.74
CA ALA A 874 20.04 31.46 -22.20
C ALA A 874 18.93 31.87 -21.22
N LEU A 875 19.12 31.67 -19.92
CA LEU A 875 18.14 32.07 -18.90
C LEU A 875 17.96 33.59 -18.83
N LYS A 876 19.04 34.35 -18.99
CA LYS A 876 18.98 35.82 -19.03
C LYS A 876 18.20 36.31 -20.25
N GLU A 877 18.52 35.78 -21.42
CA GLU A 877 17.85 36.10 -22.69
C GLU A 877 16.36 35.76 -22.68
N LEU A 878 15.99 34.59 -22.15
CA LEU A 878 14.58 34.19 -22.02
C LEU A 878 13.81 35.09 -21.06
N LYS A 879 14.46 35.55 -19.98
CA LYS A 879 13.86 36.48 -19.02
C LYS A 879 13.70 37.88 -19.60
N GLU A 880 14.72 38.38 -20.30
CA GLU A 880 14.70 39.70 -20.95
C GLU A 880 13.59 39.77 -22.01
N ASP A 881 13.46 38.72 -22.82
CA ASP A 881 12.40 38.62 -23.82
C ASP A 881 11.02 38.30 -23.25
N GLY A 882 10.90 37.95 -21.97
CA GLY A 882 9.60 37.71 -21.31
C GLY A 882 9.02 36.31 -21.45
N TYR A 883 9.82 35.34 -21.89
CA TYR A 883 9.44 33.92 -21.93
C TYR A 883 9.49 33.25 -20.55
N ILE A 884 10.23 33.80 -19.58
CA ILE A 884 10.24 33.30 -18.20
C ILE A 884 10.27 34.47 -17.21
N THR A 885 9.62 34.31 -16.06
CA THR A 885 9.54 35.35 -15.03
C THR A 885 10.82 35.47 -14.19
N ARG A 886 11.51 34.34 -13.96
CA ARG A 886 12.77 34.27 -13.19
C ARG A 886 13.84 33.63 -14.07
N ALA A 887 15.11 33.98 -13.88
CA ALA A 887 16.24 33.37 -14.57
C ALA A 887 16.52 31.97 -13.99
N ALA A 888 15.52 31.10 -14.06
CA ALA A 888 15.52 29.75 -13.54
C ALA A 888 14.49 28.93 -14.35
N TYR A 889 14.94 27.86 -14.99
CA TYR A 889 14.11 26.94 -15.75
C TYR A 889 14.69 25.53 -15.64
N LYS A 890 13.86 24.55 -15.30
CA LYS A 890 14.32 23.17 -15.07
C LYS A 890 14.58 22.48 -16.41
N GLY A 891 15.78 21.95 -16.63
CA GLY A 891 16.14 21.24 -17.88
C GLY A 891 16.60 22.15 -19.03
N ILE A 892 16.86 23.43 -18.74
CA ILE A 892 17.35 24.41 -19.73
C ILE A 892 18.70 24.01 -20.37
N ASP A 893 19.54 23.30 -19.64
CA ASP A 893 20.82 22.75 -20.10
C ASP A 893 20.62 21.78 -21.26
N VAL A 894 19.64 20.87 -21.12
CA VAL A 894 19.29 19.89 -22.16
C VAL A 894 18.70 20.58 -23.37
N ILE A 895 17.80 21.55 -23.18
CA ILE A 895 17.15 22.28 -24.27
C ILE A 895 18.19 23.09 -25.06
N LEU A 896 19.11 23.77 -24.37
CA LEU A 896 20.16 24.56 -25.00
C LEU A 896 21.11 23.70 -25.84
N GLU A 897 21.53 22.54 -25.33
CA GLU A 897 22.41 21.63 -26.08
C GLU A 897 21.71 21.08 -27.33
N LYS A 898 20.44 20.69 -27.23
CA LYS A 898 19.64 20.30 -28.41
C LYS A 898 19.57 21.43 -29.44
N ALA A 899 19.34 22.66 -28.98
CA ALA A 899 19.25 23.83 -29.87
C ALA A 899 20.59 24.12 -30.56
N LYS A 900 21.72 23.95 -29.86
CA LYS A 900 23.07 24.06 -30.44
C LYS A 900 23.34 23.01 -31.52
N ILE A 901 22.99 21.75 -31.26
CA ILE A 901 23.16 20.64 -32.21
C ILE A 901 22.37 20.95 -33.49
N LYS A 902 21.09 21.30 -33.36
CA LYS A 902 20.24 21.61 -34.51
C LYS A 902 20.67 22.89 -35.24
N ARG A 903 21.21 23.89 -34.54
CA ARG A 903 21.83 25.06 -35.17
C ARG A 903 23.02 24.68 -36.06
N LYS A 904 23.88 23.75 -35.62
CA LYS A 904 25.01 23.25 -36.42
C LYS A 904 24.54 22.49 -37.65
N GLU A 905 23.55 21.61 -37.50
CA GLU A 905 22.93 20.89 -38.62
C GLU A 905 22.34 21.85 -39.67
N LEU A 906 21.67 22.92 -39.23
CA LEU A 906 21.11 23.95 -40.12
C LEU A 906 22.18 24.82 -40.79
N LYS A 907 23.33 25.02 -40.12
CA LYS A 907 24.50 25.73 -40.68
C LYS A 907 25.37 24.84 -41.58
N GLY A 908 25.13 23.52 -41.61
CA GLY A 908 25.87 22.55 -42.42
C GLY A 908 27.27 22.21 -41.88
N GLU A 909 27.45 22.33 -40.56
CA GLU A 909 28.71 22.07 -39.84
C GLU A 909 28.80 20.65 -39.26
#